data_AF-A0A7X7BF14-F1
#
_entry.id   AF-A0A7X7BF14-F1
#
_cell.length_a   1.000
_cell.length_b   1.000
_cell.length_c   1.000
_cell.angle_alpha   90.00
_cell.angle_beta   90.00
_cell.angle_gamma   90.00
#
_symmetry.space_group_name_H-M   'P 1'
#
loop_
_entity.id
_entity.type
_entity.pdbx_description
1 polymer ?
#
loop_
_entity_poly.entity_id
_entity_poly.type
_entity_poly.pdbx_seq_one_letter_code
_entity_poly.pdbx_strand_id
1 'polypeptide(L)'
;EDHNLDFYTIDETNIEELMGIDVTNYEALSFEKEADGDFFATILGKNKFAGYVACGSEDITYVEEVGKEAYCYTPIVCNAPNNSDTAESCFVFDEETNTITGYSSECSKDIGIPNQINGKDVIHIGDYAFEKLNLTSVSFPSTLRSVGEYAFYDNELTSLNLPNGLENIGIHAFGNNMLTCVSLPKSLKIIEERAFMYNQLSSIVIPVNVEEIGQSSFSYNPLTYARINGGNLINWSFENTLLKEVVFGPNVEYIGHGIFLQAFLEKTLIFPGNIKTIGRSSFNFDCSKNSNYDIYIRDGVSLIDENALRTCSNHTINNFVLESGYLSKQPYLAGTIKKFIIGENVSIVEGYFSGQLKIEELIISASKIGSDSDTDWGPFGSKDINKLTLKEGVQQIGRGAFAYGRFSEIIIPDSVTNLGYQAFMGGLLEKVTIGSGLKEISEMGFLSNIITSLHLGNNIEIIGSLAFNNNQLVELNLPSSVKTVSNTAFFGNKIKLLSLNEGLETIGGEAFASNEIENLVIPSTVTTIGKNAFRNNPIKSITILGDETRFDDRWVEIGFPINLKPGFEPDMCYEVTDGEITKYYSECGIDNVVIPSTISGQTITSIADLVFASSKIKNLTIPSSIINIGNNAFAYYNYGYQPNLYIESITIEGDSTRFNDDWNAIGFPLPLISNFNYQMCFDFSGGQINNYNISCSKDVLIPESIDEIPVASIGSSAFESKGIKSVVLPSSLANVSAYAFAGNQITNITIPVGLSYIGSYAFLSNLIQSLIIPEGIGYVDEGAFKNNLIKTVTIPEGVSSLANRIFENNLLTSVSLPEGMSQIGSYAFANNQIKNLVLPSNLSSVNSYAFYNNQLESVTLPEGMSQIYSYAFANNQIKTINFPSTLTGIGQYAFTNNQIITASLPSYCYVQSYAFYNNNLKSLTLPSNQSSISEYAYANNQLESVILPSGLTNINNSAFRNNNLKEIVIPESMAYEWSISDYAFLNNQFTKITILGDQYRFNLKWGQKGFPTELMPIPYYDCFDFEDGYINGYDESCRRNVTIPEMINGVKVIGIGDYAFYGENITDIDIPATITYIGSQAFNDNKLPDSKAFIYGRNPDGSVNKKVLVSYGGIKRTNVIVPEGIETINEYAFAGMG
;
A
#
# COMPACT_ATOMS: atom_id res chain seq x y z
N GLU A 1 -30.23 -30.12 -12.76
CA GLU A 1 -31.40 -31.01 -12.88
C GLU A 1 -32.73 -30.29 -13.15
N ASP A 2 -32.81 -28.97 -13.40
CA ASP A 2 -34.10 -28.35 -13.81
C ASP A 2 -33.96 -27.26 -14.90
N HIS A 3 -33.11 -27.49 -15.90
CA HIS A 3 -33.16 -26.73 -17.16
C HIS A 3 -33.26 -27.70 -18.32
N ASN A 4 -34.49 -27.85 -18.85
CA ASN A 4 -34.73 -28.43 -20.15
C ASN A 4 -33.96 -27.59 -21.18
N LEU A 5 -32.86 -28.14 -21.68
CA LEU A 5 -32.29 -27.74 -22.97
C LEU A 5 -33.32 -28.10 -24.04
N ASP A 6 -34.06 -27.11 -24.52
CA ASP A 6 -34.87 -27.24 -25.73
C ASP A 6 -33.92 -27.39 -26.92
N PHE A 7 -33.59 -28.63 -27.28
CA PHE A 7 -32.95 -28.92 -28.55
C PHE A 7 -33.96 -28.61 -29.66
N TYR A 8 -33.72 -27.53 -30.40
CA TYR A 8 -34.39 -27.34 -31.69
C TYR A 8 -33.82 -28.36 -32.67
N THR A 9 -34.57 -29.44 -32.94
CA THR A 9 -34.38 -30.23 -34.16
C THR A 9 -34.78 -29.37 -35.35
N ILE A 10 -33.79 -28.73 -35.97
CA ILE A 10 -33.94 -28.12 -37.30
C ILE A 10 -34.01 -29.29 -38.29
N ASP A 11 -35.12 -29.39 -39.00
CA ASP A 11 -35.34 -30.38 -40.05
C ASP A 11 -34.26 -30.20 -41.14
N GLU A 12 -33.50 -31.25 -41.44
CA GLU A 12 -32.25 -31.23 -42.24
C GLU A 12 -32.44 -30.68 -43.66
N THR A 13 -33.67 -30.51 -44.13
CA THR A 13 -33.98 -30.11 -45.51
C THR A 13 -33.80 -28.62 -45.83
N ASN A 14 -33.51 -27.73 -44.88
CA ASN A 14 -33.42 -26.28 -45.14
C ASN A 14 -32.14 -25.56 -44.64
N ILE A 15 -31.14 -26.27 -44.12
CA ILE A 15 -29.91 -25.65 -43.60
C ILE A 15 -29.07 -24.98 -44.70
N GLU A 16 -29.00 -25.58 -45.90
CA GLU A 16 -28.22 -25.01 -47.02
C GLU A 16 -28.81 -23.69 -47.52
N GLU A 17 -30.13 -23.55 -47.49
CA GLU A 17 -30.84 -22.34 -47.94
C GLU A 17 -30.82 -21.21 -46.89
N LEU A 18 -30.74 -21.56 -45.59
CA LEU A 18 -30.63 -20.62 -44.47
C LEU A 18 -29.19 -20.13 -44.22
N MET A 19 -28.18 -20.97 -44.48
CA MET A 19 -26.78 -20.69 -44.12
C MET A 19 -25.85 -20.46 -45.32
N GLY A 20 -26.24 -20.85 -46.54
CA GLY A 20 -25.43 -20.68 -47.74
C GLY A 20 -24.18 -21.57 -47.81
N ILE A 21 -24.18 -22.71 -47.10
CA ILE A 21 -23.04 -23.65 -47.00
C ILE A 21 -23.48 -25.05 -47.46
N ASP A 22 -22.68 -25.73 -48.29
CA ASP A 22 -22.86 -27.13 -48.70
C ASP A 22 -22.54 -28.06 -47.52
N VAL A 23 -23.56 -28.77 -47.00
CA VAL A 23 -23.45 -29.58 -45.78
C VAL A 23 -23.18 -31.06 -46.02
N THR A 24 -22.93 -31.47 -47.27
CA THR A 24 -22.77 -32.89 -47.65
C THR A 24 -21.54 -33.61 -47.05
N ASN A 25 -20.69 -32.94 -46.27
CA ASN A 25 -19.43 -33.47 -45.71
C ASN A 25 -19.33 -33.54 -44.17
N TYR A 26 -20.40 -33.32 -43.40
CA TYR A 26 -20.34 -33.21 -41.94
C TYR A 26 -21.09 -34.34 -41.19
N GLU A 27 -20.57 -34.80 -40.04
CA GLU A 27 -21.17 -35.90 -39.25
C GLU A 27 -21.97 -35.44 -38.03
N ALA A 28 -21.75 -34.25 -37.48
CA ALA A 28 -22.52 -33.70 -36.37
C ALA A 28 -22.38 -32.16 -36.25
N LEU A 29 -23.47 -31.50 -35.87
CA LEU A 29 -23.54 -30.10 -35.44
C LEU A 29 -23.98 -30.03 -33.97
N SER A 30 -23.30 -29.25 -33.14
CA SER A 30 -23.79 -28.89 -31.79
C SER A 30 -23.80 -27.39 -31.62
N PHE A 31 -24.88 -26.86 -31.06
CA PHE A 31 -25.03 -25.44 -30.73
C PHE A 31 -25.00 -25.24 -29.21
N GLU A 32 -24.14 -24.36 -28.71
CA GLU A 32 -24.15 -23.89 -27.32
C GLU A 32 -24.48 -22.41 -27.28
N LYS A 33 -25.39 -22.01 -26.40
CA LYS A 33 -25.75 -20.61 -26.19
C LYS A 33 -25.08 -20.12 -24.92
N GLU A 34 -24.25 -19.10 -25.03
CA GLU A 34 -23.61 -18.46 -23.88
C GLU A 34 -24.54 -17.44 -23.20
N ALA A 35 -24.18 -17.07 -21.97
CA ALA A 35 -25.03 -16.27 -21.08
C ALA A 35 -25.19 -14.81 -21.56
N ASP A 36 -24.34 -14.36 -22.48
CA ASP A 36 -24.37 -13.05 -23.15
C ASP A 36 -25.29 -13.01 -24.39
N GLY A 37 -25.80 -14.16 -24.83
CA GLY A 37 -26.67 -14.28 -25.99
C GLY A 37 -25.97 -14.77 -27.26
N ASP A 38 -24.66 -15.02 -27.21
CA ASP A 38 -23.91 -15.55 -28.34
C ASP A 38 -24.16 -17.05 -28.54
N PHE A 39 -24.11 -17.49 -29.81
CA PHE A 39 -24.26 -18.89 -30.21
C PHE A 39 -22.92 -19.44 -30.71
N PHE A 40 -22.46 -20.53 -30.11
CA PHE A 40 -21.34 -21.34 -30.57
C PHE A 40 -21.87 -22.53 -31.37
N ALA A 41 -21.29 -22.80 -32.54
CA ALA A 41 -21.54 -24.03 -33.28
C ALA A 41 -20.22 -24.82 -33.42
N THR A 42 -20.19 -26.07 -32.97
CA THR A 42 -19.05 -26.97 -33.20
C THR A 42 -19.39 -27.92 -34.35
N ILE A 43 -18.57 -27.92 -35.41
CA ILE A 43 -18.71 -28.80 -36.58
C ILE A 43 -17.52 -29.78 -36.61
N LEU A 44 -17.81 -31.08 -36.55
CA LEU A 44 -16.79 -32.14 -36.66
C LEU A 44 -16.74 -32.70 -38.09
N GLY A 45 -15.69 -32.35 -38.83
CA GLY A 45 -15.41 -32.85 -40.19
C GLY A 45 -14.32 -33.94 -40.23
N LYS A 46 -14.46 -34.90 -41.17
CA LYS A 46 -13.66 -36.14 -41.25
C LYS A 46 -12.20 -36.00 -41.74
N ASN A 47 -11.69 -34.79 -41.97
CA ASN A 47 -10.30 -34.55 -42.34
C ASN A 47 -9.79 -33.26 -41.67
N LYS A 48 -8.52 -33.28 -41.23
CA LYS A 48 -7.84 -32.17 -40.54
C LYS A 48 -8.08 -30.81 -41.22
N PHE A 49 -8.51 -29.84 -40.41
CA PHE A 49 -8.65 -28.39 -40.65
C PHE A 49 -9.83 -27.89 -41.50
N ALA A 50 -10.70 -27.12 -40.85
CA ALA A 50 -11.29 -25.82 -41.24
C ALA A 50 -12.70 -25.72 -40.65
N GLY A 51 -12.82 -25.21 -39.42
CA GLY A 51 -14.11 -24.89 -38.82
C GLY A 51 -14.48 -23.46 -39.15
N TYR A 52 -15.60 -23.26 -39.86
CA TYR A 52 -16.22 -21.94 -40.02
C TYR A 52 -17.26 -21.76 -38.91
N VAL A 53 -17.22 -20.61 -38.23
CA VAL A 53 -18.21 -20.18 -37.24
C VAL A 53 -19.34 -19.45 -37.97
N ALA A 54 -20.58 -19.89 -37.77
CA ALA A 54 -21.77 -19.19 -38.22
C ALA A 54 -22.28 -18.28 -37.10
N CYS A 55 -22.16 -16.97 -37.25
CA CYS A 55 -22.77 -16.00 -36.34
C CYS A 55 -24.30 -16.03 -36.54
N GLY A 56 -25.04 -16.59 -35.60
CA GLY A 56 -26.47 -16.94 -35.75
C GLY A 56 -27.49 -15.82 -35.51
N SER A 57 -27.26 -14.58 -35.95
CA SER A 57 -28.30 -13.53 -35.88
C SER A 57 -28.34 -12.66 -37.14
N GLU A 58 -29.53 -12.16 -37.50
CA GLU A 58 -29.75 -11.28 -38.66
C GLU A 58 -28.92 -9.97 -38.61
N ASP A 59 -28.34 -9.63 -37.45
CA ASP A 59 -27.59 -8.38 -37.19
C ASP A 59 -26.07 -8.58 -37.03
N ILE A 60 -25.56 -9.82 -36.98
CA ILE A 60 -24.13 -10.11 -36.89
C ILE A 60 -23.55 -10.34 -38.29
N THR A 61 -22.78 -9.37 -38.77
CA THR A 61 -22.30 -9.32 -40.16
C THR A 61 -20.81 -9.61 -40.31
N TYR A 62 -20.09 -9.93 -39.22
CA TYR A 62 -18.63 -10.00 -39.27
C TYR A 62 -18.00 -11.08 -38.39
N VAL A 63 -17.15 -11.88 -39.02
CA VAL A 63 -16.30 -12.90 -38.40
C VAL A 63 -14.85 -12.43 -38.52
N GLU A 64 -14.16 -12.24 -37.39
CA GLU A 64 -12.70 -12.10 -37.35
C GLU A 64 -12.07 -13.39 -36.82
N GLU A 65 -11.32 -14.08 -37.68
CA GLU A 65 -10.58 -15.29 -37.33
C GLU A 65 -9.26 -14.93 -36.63
N VAL A 66 -9.05 -15.45 -35.42
CA VAL A 66 -7.77 -15.37 -34.69
C VAL A 66 -7.33 -16.78 -34.36
N GLY A 67 -6.33 -17.27 -35.09
CA GLY A 67 -5.84 -18.64 -34.91
C GLY A 67 -6.88 -19.70 -35.29
N LYS A 68 -7.49 -20.35 -34.28
CA LYS A 68 -8.55 -21.39 -34.46
C LYS A 68 -9.93 -20.93 -34.02
N GLU A 69 -10.06 -19.69 -33.55
CA GLU A 69 -11.28 -19.13 -32.98
C GLU A 69 -11.81 -18.03 -33.90
N ALA A 70 -13.13 -17.86 -33.94
CA ALA A 70 -13.76 -16.82 -34.71
C ALA A 70 -14.65 -15.96 -33.81
N TYR A 71 -14.44 -14.64 -33.91
CA TYR A 71 -15.09 -13.64 -33.07
C TYR A 71 -16.17 -12.91 -33.88
N CYS A 72 -17.40 -13.01 -33.39
CA CYS A 72 -18.58 -12.41 -33.99
C CYS A 72 -18.83 -11.01 -33.40
N TYR A 73 -18.94 -9.98 -34.25
CA TYR A 73 -19.41 -8.65 -33.83
C TYR A 73 -19.99 -7.86 -35.00
N THR A 74 -20.75 -6.81 -34.69
CA THR A 74 -21.28 -5.88 -35.70
C THR A 74 -20.30 -4.69 -35.84
N PRO A 75 -19.66 -4.48 -37.00
CA PRO A 75 -18.81 -3.33 -37.24
C PRO A 75 -19.62 -2.04 -37.12
N ILE A 76 -18.96 -0.94 -36.73
CA ILE A 76 -19.60 0.37 -36.78
C ILE A 76 -19.73 0.78 -38.24
N VAL A 77 -20.98 0.88 -38.70
CA VAL A 77 -21.32 1.43 -40.01
C VAL A 77 -21.64 2.91 -39.85
N CYS A 78 -20.70 3.74 -40.28
CA CYS A 78 -20.92 5.18 -40.34
C CYS A 78 -21.58 5.57 -41.67
N ASN A 79 -22.47 6.56 -41.64
CA ASN A 79 -22.91 7.22 -42.86
C ASN A 79 -21.68 7.90 -43.47
N ALA A 80 -21.14 7.32 -44.55
CA ALA A 80 -19.97 7.84 -45.22
C ALA A 80 -20.31 9.18 -45.87
N PRO A 81 -19.54 10.26 -45.63
CA PRO A 81 -19.58 11.43 -46.48
C PRO A 81 -19.19 10.98 -47.90
N ASN A 82 -20.13 11.04 -48.84
CA ASN A 82 -19.87 10.70 -50.24
C ASN A 82 -19.63 11.98 -51.03
N ASN A 83 -18.51 12.62 -50.70
CA ASN A 83 -18.13 13.90 -51.27
C ASN A 83 -17.57 13.66 -52.66
N SER A 84 -18.02 14.45 -53.64
CA SER A 84 -17.38 14.44 -54.95
C SER A 84 -15.93 14.87 -54.83
N ASP A 85 -15.05 14.23 -55.62
CA ASP A 85 -13.64 14.60 -55.73
C ASP A 85 -13.50 16.12 -55.86
N THR A 86 -12.76 16.70 -54.92
CA THR A 86 -12.43 18.12 -54.94
C THR A 86 -11.40 18.35 -56.03
N ALA A 87 -11.45 19.52 -56.68
CA ALA A 87 -10.52 19.84 -57.75
C ALA A 87 -9.06 19.67 -57.29
N GLU A 88 -8.24 19.00 -58.10
CA GLU A 88 -6.83 18.72 -57.79
C GLU A 88 -6.04 19.98 -57.38
N SER A 89 -6.40 21.15 -57.94
CA SER A 89 -5.80 22.45 -57.59
C SER A 89 -6.00 22.90 -56.14
N CYS A 90 -6.86 22.23 -55.37
CA CYS A 90 -7.08 22.52 -53.96
C CYS A 90 -6.06 21.84 -53.04
N PHE A 91 -5.35 20.82 -53.51
CA PHE A 91 -4.40 20.04 -52.72
C PHE A 91 -2.97 20.47 -53.05
N VAL A 92 -2.14 20.60 -52.02
CA VAL A 92 -0.68 20.61 -52.16
C VAL A 92 -0.23 19.17 -52.07
N PHE A 93 0.30 18.63 -53.17
CA PHE A 93 0.63 17.22 -53.32
C PHE A 93 2.09 17.04 -53.70
N ASP A 94 2.80 16.26 -52.90
CA ASP A 94 4.16 15.79 -53.17
C ASP A 94 4.10 14.48 -53.97
N GLU A 95 4.55 14.55 -55.23
CA GLU A 95 4.58 13.42 -56.17
C GLU A 95 5.72 12.41 -55.92
N GLU A 96 6.75 12.79 -55.15
CA GLU A 96 7.85 11.88 -54.79
C GLU A 96 7.42 10.93 -53.67
N THR A 97 6.77 11.46 -52.64
CA THR A 97 6.28 10.67 -51.51
C THR A 97 4.84 10.20 -51.66
N ASN A 98 4.10 10.71 -52.64
CA ASN A 98 2.65 10.49 -52.83
C ASN A 98 1.81 10.99 -51.64
N THR A 99 2.16 12.17 -51.13
CA THR A 99 1.63 12.73 -49.88
C THR A 99 0.88 14.04 -50.14
N ILE A 100 -0.32 14.19 -49.55
CA ILE A 100 -0.95 15.51 -49.44
C ILE A 100 -0.34 16.25 -48.26
N THR A 101 0.34 17.38 -48.50
CA THR A 101 1.02 18.18 -47.47
C THR A 101 0.25 19.45 -47.10
N GLY A 102 -0.82 19.78 -47.81
CA GLY A 102 -1.63 20.96 -47.51
C GLY A 102 -2.92 21.06 -48.30
N TYR A 103 -3.81 21.96 -47.86
CA TYR A 103 -5.08 22.25 -48.51
C TYR A 103 -5.38 23.75 -48.54
N SER A 104 -5.89 24.25 -49.67
CA SER A 104 -6.19 25.67 -49.86
C SER A 104 -7.41 26.12 -49.04
N SER A 105 -7.26 27.22 -48.27
CA SER A 105 -8.32 27.77 -47.41
C SER A 105 -9.55 28.27 -48.18
N GLU A 106 -9.38 28.62 -49.46
CA GLU A 106 -10.43 29.11 -50.36
C GLU A 106 -11.27 27.98 -50.97
N CYS A 107 -10.84 26.73 -50.80
CA CYS A 107 -11.56 25.56 -51.33
C CYS A 107 -12.69 25.09 -50.40
N SER A 108 -13.48 24.14 -50.91
CA SER A 108 -14.64 23.58 -50.20
C SER A 108 -14.30 23.10 -48.80
N LYS A 109 -15.22 23.28 -47.84
CA LYS A 109 -15.13 22.67 -46.50
C LYS A 109 -15.66 21.24 -46.45
N ASP A 110 -16.29 20.82 -47.55
CA ASP A 110 -16.75 19.47 -47.83
C ASP A 110 -15.77 18.85 -48.83
N ILE A 111 -14.84 18.02 -48.33
CA ILE A 111 -13.68 17.56 -49.11
C ILE A 111 -13.91 16.15 -49.63
N GLY A 112 -13.69 15.94 -50.93
CA GLY A 112 -13.49 14.61 -51.50
C GLY A 112 -12.04 14.45 -51.95
N ILE A 113 -11.26 13.62 -51.26
CA ILE A 113 -9.86 13.39 -51.63
C ILE A 113 -9.83 12.32 -52.74
N PRO A 114 -9.37 12.67 -53.96
CA PRO A 114 -9.38 11.74 -55.09
C PRO A 114 -8.36 10.62 -54.90
N ASN A 115 -8.57 9.47 -55.55
CA ASN A 115 -7.58 8.37 -55.54
C ASN A 115 -6.24 8.77 -56.18
N GLN A 116 -6.26 9.75 -57.10
CA GLN A 116 -5.07 10.21 -57.78
C GLN A 116 -5.04 11.75 -57.87
N ILE A 117 -3.86 12.32 -57.75
CA ILE A 117 -3.57 13.73 -58.05
C ILE A 117 -2.41 13.74 -59.05
N ASN A 118 -2.51 14.50 -60.14
CA ASN A 118 -1.53 14.50 -61.25
C ASN A 118 -1.23 13.10 -61.83
N GLY A 119 -2.17 12.16 -61.74
CA GLY A 119 -2.00 10.77 -62.20
C GLY A 119 -1.16 9.86 -61.28
N LYS A 120 -0.85 10.31 -60.07
CA LYS A 120 -0.18 9.54 -59.00
C LYS A 120 -1.17 9.17 -57.92
N ASP A 121 -1.06 7.97 -57.36
CA ASP A 121 -1.93 7.52 -56.28
C ASP A 121 -1.72 8.38 -55.02
N VAL A 122 -2.79 8.72 -54.30
CA VAL A 122 -2.69 9.38 -52.99
C VAL A 122 -2.50 8.31 -51.92
N ILE A 123 -1.29 8.22 -51.35
CA ILE A 123 -0.92 7.16 -50.40
C ILE A 123 -0.89 7.68 -48.96
N HIS A 124 -0.47 8.92 -48.76
CA HIS A 124 -0.31 9.52 -47.43
C HIS A 124 -1.02 10.86 -47.33
N ILE A 125 -1.49 11.16 -46.12
CA ILE A 125 -1.82 12.53 -45.71
C ILE A 125 -0.74 12.94 -44.73
N GLY A 126 -0.01 13.99 -45.05
CA GLY A 126 1.11 14.50 -44.28
C GLY A 126 0.66 15.23 -43.02
N ASP A 127 1.64 15.57 -42.19
CA ASP A 127 1.41 16.26 -40.94
C ASP A 127 0.78 17.63 -41.19
N TYR A 128 -0.17 18.02 -40.34
CA TYR A 128 -0.88 19.32 -40.41
C TYR A 128 -1.64 19.62 -41.71
N ALA A 129 -1.72 18.69 -42.68
CA ALA A 129 -2.19 18.95 -44.04
C ALA A 129 -3.59 19.60 -44.13
N PHE A 130 -4.47 19.31 -43.16
CA PHE A 130 -5.82 19.84 -43.07
C PHE A 130 -6.14 20.47 -41.70
N GLU A 131 -5.12 20.89 -40.93
CA GLU A 131 -5.30 21.45 -39.57
C GLU A 131 -6.06 22.79 -39.58
N LYS A 132 -7.03 22.99 -38.66
CA LYS A 132 -7.71 24.29 -38.44
C LYS A 132 -8.38 24.91 -39.68
N LEU A 133 -8.92 24.08 -40.55
CA LEU A 133 -9.55 24.54 -41.80
C LEU A 133 -11.07 24.66 -41.71
N ASN A 134 -11.67 24.37 -40.56
CA ASN A 134 -13.12 24.29 -40.33
C ASN A 134 -13.80 23.33 -41.31
N LEU A 135 -13.18 22.18 -41.57
CA LEU A 135 -13.74 21.16 -42.44
C LEU A 135 -14.93 20.47 -41.78
N THR A 136 -16.01 20.29 -42.53
CA THR A 136 -17.25 19.70 -42.00
C THR A 136 -17.39 18.22 -42.36
N SER A 137 -16.77 17.79 -43.47
CA SER A 137 -16.75 16.38 -43.87
C SER A 137 -15.62 16.07 -44.85
N VAL A 138 -15.19 14.81 -44.88
CA VAL A 138 -14.12 14.31 -45.74
C VAL A 138 -14.42 12.90 -46.25
N SER A 139 -14.20 12.65 -47.54
CA SER A 139 -14.10 11.30 -48.12
C SER A 139 -12.66 10.98 -48.48
N PHE A 140 -12.22 9.76 -48.17
CA PHE A 140 -10.83 9.32 -48.33
C PHE A 140 -10.64 8.41 -49.55
N PRO A 141 -9.45 8.41 -50.18
CA PRO A 141 -9.16 7.54 -51.30
C PRO A 141 -8.89 6.11 -50.82
N SER A 142 -9.25 5.13 -51.65
CA SER A 142 -9.01 3.70 -51.38
C SER A 142 -7.51 3.33 -51.34
N THR A 143 -6.66 4.20 -51.89
CA THR A 143 -5.21 4.03 -51.95
C THR A 143 -4.49 4.48 -50.67
N LEU A 144 -5.17 5.17 -49.75
CA LEU A 144 -4.56 5.73 -48.53
C LEU A 144 -3.99 4.63 -47.61
N ARG A 145 -2.81 4.87 -47.05
CA ARG A 145 -2.06 3.97 -46.15
C ARG A 145 -1.69 4.59 -44.81
N SER A 146 -1.52 5.91 -44.73
CA SER A 146 -1.33 6.59 -43.43
C SER A 146 -1.91 8.00 -43.39
N VAL A 147 -2.21 8.44 -42.17
CA VAL A 147 -2.58 9.82 -41.83
C VAL A 147 -1.57 10.35 -40.81
N GLY A 148 -0.95 11.48 -41.11
CA GLY A 148 0.10 12.12 -40.33
C GLY A 148 -0.38 12.80 -39.04
N GLU A 149 0.59 13.29 -38.28
CA GLU A 149 0.38 14.00 -37.03
C GLU A 149 -0.37 15.32 -37.26
N TYR A 150 -1.36 15.62 -36.42
CA TYR A 150 -2.26 16.79 -36.55
C TYR A 150 -3.01 16.93 -37.89
N ALA A 151 -2.97 15.93 -38.78
CA ALA A 151 -3.45 16.06 -40.16
C ALA A 151 -4.85 16.67 -40.30
N PHE A 152 -5.81 16.31 -39.46
CA PHE A 152 -7.18 16.85 -39.42
C PHE A 152 -7.54 17.48 -38.07
N TYR A 153 -6.54 17.86 -37.26
CA TYR A 153 -6.78 18.41 -35.93
C TYR A 153 -7.53 19.74 -35.97
N ASP A 154 -8.41 19.96 -34.99
CA ASP A 154 -9.13 21.22 -34.77
C ASP A 154 -10.03 21.62 -35.97
N ASN A 155 -10.92 20.70 -36.35
CA ASN A 155 -11.91 20.88 -37.43
C ASN A 155 -13.35 20.59 -36.91
N GLU A 156 -14.33 20.57 -37.82
CA GLU A 156 -15.75 20.33 -37.53
C GLU A 156 -16.24 18.99 -38.13
N LEU A 157 -15.35 18.02 -38.33
CA LEU A 157 -15.70 16.73 -38.94
C LEU A 157 -16.68 15.96 -38.05
N THR A 158 -17.70 15.36 -38.66
CA THR A 158 -18.82 14.71 -37.92
C THR A 158 -18.84 13.19 -38.00
N SER A 159 -18.25 12.61 -39.04
CA SER A 159 -18.23 11.16 -39.31
C SER A 159 -17.03 10.81 -40.18
N LEU A 160 -16.37 9.66 -39.91
CA LEU A 160 -15.29 9.13 -40.75
C LEU A 160 -15.58 7.70 -41.17
N ASN A 161 -15.33 7.43 -42.46
CA ASN A 161 -15.22 6.09 -43.00
C ASN A 161 -13.81 5.92 -43.55
N LEU A 162 -12.92 5.32 -42.76
CA LEU A 162 -11.51 5.18 -43.13
C LEU A 162 -11.33 4.04 -44.15
N PRO A 163 -10.49 4.23 -45.18
CA PRO A 163 -10.44 3.32 -46.32
C PRO A 163 -9.73 2.02 -45.96
N ASN A 164 -10.16 0.94 -46.62
CA ASN A 164 -9.48 -0.35 -46.56
C ASN A 164 -8.05 -0.22 -47.08
N GLY A 165 -7.06 -0.57 -46.25
CA GLY A 165 -5.63 -0.43 -46.53
C GLY A 165 -4.93 0.59 -45.63
N LEU A 166 -5.64 1.48 -44.94
CA LEU A 166 -5.04 2.37 -43.95
C LEU A 166 -4.40 1.55 -42.82
N GLU A 167 -3.11 1.80 -42.54
CA GLU A 167 -2.33 1.07 -41.54
C GLU A 167 -2.03 1.91 -40.29
N ASN A 168 -1.83 3.23 -40.44
CA ASN A 168 -1.37 4.10 -39.34
C ASN A 168 -2.17 5.41 -39.25
N ILE A 169 -2.46 5.83 -38.01
CA ILE A 169 -3.06 7.12 -37.67
C ILE A 169 -2.15 7.82 -36.66
N GLY A 170 -1.57 8.96 -37.05
CA GLY A 170 -0.58 9.69 -36.27
C GLY A 170 -1.13 10.46 -35.08
N ILE A 171 -0.20 11.01 -34.28
CA ILE A 171 -0.49 11.81 -33.09
C ILE A 171 -1.50 12.91 -33.40
N HIS A 172 -2.55 13.05 -32.58
CA HIS A 172 -3.58 14.09 -32.75
C HIS A 172 -4.31 14.13 -34.10
N ALA A 173 -4.12 13.16 -35.00
CA ALA A 173 -4.57 13.22 -36.40
C ALA A 173 -6.03 13.65 -36.58
N PHE A 174 -6.95 13.17 -35.75
CA PHE A 174 -8.39 13.51 -35.76
C PHE A 174 -8.86 14.10 -34.42
N GLY A 175 -7.95 14.67 -33.63
CA GLY A 175 -8.27 15.28 -32.35
C GLY A 175 -9.05 16.60 -32.50
N ASN A 176 -9.79 16.97 -31.45
CA ASN A 176 -10.58 18.21 -31.38
C ASN A 176 -11.51 18.40 -32.60
N ASN A 177 -12.41 17.44 -32.82
CA ASN A 177 -13.40 17.46 -33.90
C ASN A 177 -14.81 17.21 -33.32
N MET A 178 -15.80 17.04 -34.20
CA MET A 178 -17.20 16.76 -33.83
C MET A 178 -17.61 15.32 -34.16
N LEU A 179 -16.65 14.38 -34.21
CA LEU A 179 -16.89 13.02 -34.71
C LEU A 179 -17.86 12.27 -33.81
N THR A 180 -19.00 11.86 -34.38
CA THR A 180 -20.01 11.03 -33.71
C THR A 180 -19.89 9.56 -34.08
N CYS A 181 -19.22 9.27 -35.20
CA CYS A 181 -19.01 7.92 -35.73
C CYS A 181 -17.67 7.82 -36.45
N VAL A 182 -16.91 6.76 -36.17
CA VAL A 182 -15.68 6.40 -36.90
C VAL A 182 -15.73 4.91 -37.20
N SER A 183 -15.57 4.56 -38.48
CA SER A 183 -15.36 3.17 -38.91
C SER A 183 -13.87 2.93 -39.15
N LEU A 184 -13.26 2.05 -38.35
CA LEU A 184 -11.84 1.69 -38.43
C LEU A 184 -11.65 0.45 -39.34
N PRO A 185 -10.67 0.45 -40.26
CA PRO A 185 -10.47 -0.65 -41.18
C PRO A 185 -9.62 -1.76 -40.57
N LYS A 186 -9.82 -3.01 -41.00
CA LYS A 186 -9.03 -4.18 -40.56
C LYS A 186 -7.52 -4.05 -40.72
N SER A 187 -7.08 -3.26 -41.71
CA SER A 187 -5.66 -3.08 -42.02
C SER A 187 -4.92 -2.23 -40.98
N LEU A 188 -5.66 -1.55 -40.10
CA LEU A 188 -5.11 -0.63 -39.12
C LEU A 188 -4.26 -1.39 -38.08
N LYS A 189 -3.03 -0.93 -37.88
CA LYS A 189 -2.06 -1.48 -36.94
C LYS A 189 -1.82 -0.56 -35.76
N ILE A 190 -1.72 0.75 -36.00
CA ILE A 190 -1.32 1.72 -34.98
C ILE A 190 -2.31 2.88 -34.91
N ILE A 191 -2.75 3.18 -33.69
CA ILE A 191 -3.48 4.40 -33.33
C ILE A 191 -2.62 5.16 -32.32
N GLU A 192 -2.02 6.28 -32.72
CA GLU A 192 -1.07 6.99 -31.88
C GLU A 192 -1.73 7.90 -30.82
N GLU A 193 -0.88 8.57 -30.03
CA GLU A 193 -1.28 9.43 -28.91
C GLU A 193 -2.32 10.48 -29.32
N ARG A 194 -3.43 10.56 -28.57
CA ARG A 194 -4.52 11.54 -28.76
C ARG A 194 -5.16 11.57 -30.15
N ALA A 195 -4.99 10.54 -30.98
CA ALA A 195 -5.49 10.49 -32.36
C ALA A 195 -6.97 10.87 -32.52
N PHE A 196 -7.85 10.50 -31.59
CA PHE A 196 -9.29 10.79 -31.60
C PHE A 196 -9.77 11.54 -30.34
N MET A 197 -8.87 12.20 -29.60
CA MET A 197 -9.21 12.93 -28.37
C MET A 197 -10.18 14.09 -28.63
N TYR A 198 -11.06 14.40 -27.67
CA TYR A 198 -12.03 15.51 -27.76
C TYR A 198 -12.92 15.43 -29.01
N ASN A 199 -13.68 14.35 -29.11
CA ASN A 199 -14.71 14.13 -30.12
C ASN A 199 -16.07 13.82 -29.46
N GLN A 200 -17.07 13.42 -30.24
CA GLN A 200 -18.44 13.10 -29.79
C GLN A 200 -18.78 11.62 -29.98
N LEU A 201 -17.78 10.72 -29.97
CA LEU A 201 -17.99 9.30 -30.22
C LEU A 201 -18.80 8.68 -29.09
N SER A 202 -19.87 7.97 -29.43
CA SER A 202 -20.72 7.23 -28.49
C SER A 202 -20.38 5.75 -28.40
N SER A 203 -19.73 5.21 -29.43
CA SER A 203 -19.23 3.83 -29.48
C SER A 203 -17.97 3.74 -30.33
N ILE A 204 -17.14 2.73 -30.07
CA ILE A 204 -15.98 2.41 -30.91
C ILE A 204 -15.74 0.89 -30.97
N VAL A 205 -15.30 0.41 -32.12
CA VAL A 205 -14.85 -0.98 -32.34
C VAL A 205 -13.43 -0.93 -32.89
N ILE A 206 -12.47 -1.40 -32.10
CA ILE A 206 -11.06 -1.51 -32.48
C ILE A 206 -10.84 -2.89 -33.13
N PRO A 207 -10.32 -2.97 -34.37
CA PRO A 207 -10.10 -4.23 -35.07
C PRO A 207 -8.93 -5.03 -34.48
N VAL A 208 -8.90 -6.34 -34.77
CA VAL A 208 -7.99 -7.29 -34.13
C VAL A 208 -6.51 -7.13 -34.48
N ASN A 209 -6.20 -6.48 -35.61
CA ASN A 209 -4.84 -6.26 -36.09
C ASN A 209 -4.17 -5.01 -35.51
N VAL A 210 -4.90 -4.24 -34.69
CA VAL A 210 -4.29 -3.13 -33.97
C VAL A 210 -3.31 -3.71 -32.95
N GLU A 211 -2.07 -3.27 -33.01
CA GLU A 211 -0.97 -3.69 -32.14
C GLU A 211 -0.83 -2.75 -30.95
N GLU A 212 -1.12 -1.46 -31.14
CA GLU A 212 -1.00 -0.43 -30.10
C GLU A 212 -2.12 0.61 -30.18
N ILE A 213 -2.63 0.98 -28.99
CA ILE A 213 -3.55 2.10 -28.79
C ILE A 213 -2.85 3.11 -27.88
N GLY A 214 -2.37 4.20 -28.48
CA GLY A 214 -1.55 5.22 -27.84
C GLY A 214 -2.24 5.98 -26.71
N GLN A 215 -1.43 6.68 -25.92
CA GLN A 215 -1.86 7.43 -24.75
C GLN A 215 -3.00 8.40 -25.08
N SER A 216 -4.06 8.40 -24.28
CA SER A 216 -5.22 9.29 -24.43
C SER A 216 -5.89 9.32 -25.81
N SER A 217 -5.68 8.31 -26.66
CA SER A 217 -6.15 8.26 -28.05
C SER A 217 -7.66 8.49 -28.20
N PHE A 218 -8.49 7.98 -27.29
CA PHE A 218 -9.94 8.15 -27.28
C PHE A 218 -10.46 8.96 -26.08
N SER A 219 -9.59 9.64 -25.34
CA SER A 219 -10.01 10.40 -24.15
C SER A 219 -11.00 11.52 -24.47
N TYR A 220 -11.84 11.86 -23.49
CA TYR A 220 -12.84 12.93 -23.60
C TYR A 220 -13.84 12.74 -24.76
N ASN A 221 -14.17 11.48 -25.07
CA ASN A 221 -15.32 11.12 -25.88
C ASN A 221 -16.46 10.62 -24.98
N PRO A 222 -17.73 10.93 -25.28
CA PRO A 222 -18.89 10.40 -24.54
C PRO A 222 -19.18 8.92 -24.88
N LEU A 223 -18.13 8.08 -24.96
CA LEU A 223 -18.23 6.66 -25.30
C LEU A 223 -19.03 5.94 -24.23
N THR A 224 -20.12 5.29 -24.65
CA THR A 224 -20.93 4.40 -23.81
C THR A 224 -20.61 2.92 -24.03
N TYR A 225 -20.05 2.57 -25.20
CA TYR A 225 -19.67 1.22 -25.57
C TYR A 225 -18.29 1.21 -26.23
N ALA A 226 -17.43 0.27 -25.83
CA ALA A 226 -16.17 0.02 -26.54
C ALA A 226 -15.93 -1.48 -26.70
N ARG A 227 -15.71 -1.91 -27.95
CA ARG A 227 -15.17 -3.24 -28.24
C ARG A 227 -13.73 -3.10 -28.68
N ILE A 228 -12.81 -3.78 -28.00
CA ILE A 228 -11.38 -3.68 -28.22
C ILE A 228 -10.85 -5.06 -28.59
N ASN A 229 -10.78 -5.38 -29.88
CA ASN A 229 -10.37 -6.73 -30.32
C ASN A 229 -8.85 -6.95 -30.29
N GLY A 230 -8.07 -5.87 -30.47
CA GLY A 230 -6.61 -5.90 -30.47
C GLY A 230 -6.00 -4.60 -29.95
N GLY A 231 -4.74 -4.71 -29.53
CA GLY A 231 -3.88 -3.59 -29.18
C GLY A 231 -3.47 -3.60 -27.72
N ASN A 232 -2.24 -3.16 -27.45
CA ASN A 232 -1.83 -2.79 -26.11
C ASN A 232 -2.42 -1.43 -25.75
N LEU A 233 -3.25 -1.38 -24.70
CA LEU A 233 -3.87 -0.13 -24.27
C LEU A 233 -2.85 0.66 -23.45
N ILE A 234 -2.26 1.69 -24.06
CA ILE A 234 -1.35 2.61 -23.38
C ILE A 234 -2.16 3.55 -22.46
N ASN A 235 -1.49 4.08 -21.44
CA ASN A 235 -2.07 4.83 -20.31
C ASN A 235 -3.11 5.87 -20.75
N TRP A 236 -4.20 5.97 -20.00
CA TRP A 236 -5.30 6.93 -20.21
C TRP A 236 -6.03 6.86 -21.56
N SER A 237 -5.82 5.84 -22.41
CA SER A 237 -6.39 5.78 -23.77
C SER A 237 -7.91 5.98 -23.86
N PHE A 238 -8.68 5.67 -22.81
CA PHE A 238 -10.14 5.87 -22.73
C PHE A 238 -10.57 6.73 -21.52
N GLU A 239 -9.70 7.61 -21.03
CA GLU A 239 -9.99 8.46 -19.87
C GLU A 239 -11.15 9.44 -20.13
N ASN A 240 -11.96 9.71 -19.10
CA ASN A 240 -13.09 10.64 -19.14
C ASN A 240 -14.13 10.24 -20.21
N THR A 241 -14.41 8.94 -20.28
CA THR A 241 -15.48 8.37 -21.11
C THR A 241 -16.70 8.02 -20.25
N LEU A 242 -17.89 7.91 -20.87
CA LEU A 242 -19.14 7.56 -20.19
C LEU A 242 -19.44 6.06 -20.29
N LEU A 243 -18.37 5.25 -20.17
CA LEU A 243 -18.37 3.87 -20.63
C LEU A 243 -19.26 2.99 -19.75
N LYS A 244 -20.30 2.42 -20.36
CA LYS A 244 -21.29 1.53 -19.74
C LYS A 244 -20.98 0.05 -19.94
N GLU A 245 -20.30 -0.26 -21.04
CA GLU A 245 -19.94 -1.60 -21.46
C GLU A 245 -18.60 -1.57 -22.21
N VAL A 246 -17.70 -2.48 -21.83
CA VAL A 246 -16.46 -2.75 -22.55
C VAL A 246 -16.34 -4.24 -22.81
N VAL A 247 -15.94 -4.59 -24.02
CA VAL A 247 -15.69 -5.97 -24.44
C VAL A 247 -14.26 -6.08 -24.95
N PHE A 248 -13.47 -6.96 -24.33
CA PHE A 248 -12.10 -7.25 -24.76
C PHE A 248 -12.06 -8.49 -25.66
N GLY A 249 -11.34 -8.39 -26.76
CA GLY A 249 -11.07 -9.50 -27.66
C GLY A 249 -9.71 -10.15 -27.42
N PRO A 250 -9.31 -11.08 -28.31
CA PRO A 250 -8.23 -12.04 -28.08
C PRO A 250 -6.82 -11.45 -28.12
N ASN A 251 -6.60 -10.34 -28.82
CA ASN A 251 -5.27 -9.76 -29.01
C ASN A 251 -4.98 -8.60 -28.04
N VAL A 252 -5.76 -8.49 -26.97
CA VAL A 252 -5.50 -7.54 -25.89
C VAL A 252 -4.71 -8.25 -24.79
N GLU A 253 -3.41 -7.97 -24.70
CA GLU A 253 -2.55 -8.58 -23.69
C GLU A 253 -2.27 -7.65 -22.50
N TYR A 254 -2.32 -6.33 -22.72
CA TYR A 254 -1.94 -5.32 -21.74
C TYR A 254 -2.99 -4.20 -21.63
N ILE A 255 -3.42 -3.95 -20.39
CA ILE A 255 -4.22 -2.77 -20.01
C ILE A 255 -3.34 -1.86 -19.15
N GLY A 256 -3.01 -0.68 -19.66
CA GLY A 256 -2.17 0.31 -18.98
C GLY A 256 -2.83 1.01 -17.80
N HIS A 257 -2.21 2.09 -17.32
CA HIS A 257 -2.66 2.83 -16.14
C HIS A 257 -3.81 3.78 -16.50
N GLY A 258 -4.83 3.85 -15.64
CA GLY A 258 -5.89 4.85 -15.76
C GLY A 258 -6.69 4.81 -17.07
N ILE A 259 -6.80 3.66 -17.73
CA ILE A 259 -7.45 3.53 -19.03
C ILE A 259 -8.88 4.06 -19.02
N PHE A 260 -9.69 3.64 -18.06
CA PHE A 260 -11.13 3.95 -17.96
C PHE A 260 -11.44 4.80 -16.72
N LEU A 261 -10.61 5.82 -16.45
CA LEU A 261 -10.89 6.77 -15.36
C LEU A 261 -12.25 7.44 -15.60
N GLN A 262 -13.09 7.46 -14.54
CA GLN A 262 -14.46 7.98 -14.52
C GLN A 262 -15.50 7.19 -15.32
N ALA A 263 -15.19 5.97 -15.77
CA ALA A 263 -16.19 5.10 -16.39
C ALA A 263 -17.32 4.73 -15.40
N PHE A 264 -18.49 4.37 -15.93
CA PHE A 264 -19.66 3.95 -15.15
C PHE A 264 -20.32 2.75 -15.81
N LEU A 265 -19.92 1.54 -15.40
CA LEU A 265 -20.42 0.31 -16.00
C LEU A 265 -21.85 -0.02 -15.55
N GLU A 266 -22.66 -0.46 -16.51
CA GLU A 266 -24.03 -0.99 -16.33
C GLU A 266 -24.13 -2.48 -16.74
N LYS A 267 -23.05 -3.03 -17.31
CA LYS A 267 -22.98 -4.39 -17.87
C LYS A 267 -21.81 -5.18 -17.27
N THR A 268 -21.84 -6.48 -17.48
CA THR A 268 -20.79 -7.41 -17.04
C THR A 268 -19.44 -7.02 -17.63
N LEU A 269 -18.42 -6.98 -16.76
CA LEU A 269 -17.03 -6.77 -17.13
C LEU A 269 -16.29 -8.10 -17.13
N ILE A 270 -15.77 -8.52 -18.28
CA ILE A 270 -15.03 -9.78 -18.43
C ILE A 270 -13.60 -9.46 -18.86
N PHE A 271 -12.64 -9.90 -18.06
CA PHE A 271 -11.23 -9.93 -18.43
C PHE A 271 -10.87 -11.34 -18.90
N PRO A 272 -10.73 -11.57 -20.22
CA PRO A 272 -10.36 -12.88 -20.75
C PRO A 272 -8.89 -13.21 -20.42
N GLY A 273 -8.55 -14.50 -20.46
CA GLY A 273 -7.26 -15.04 -20.02
C GLY A 273 -6.03 -14.63 -20.86
N ASN A 274 -6.25 -14.04 -22.04
CA ASN A 274 -5.18 -13.45 -22.85
C ASN A 274 -4.63 -12.16 -22.22
N ILE A 275 -5.42 -11.43 -21.43
CA ILE A 275 -4.95 -10.23 -20.72
C ILE A 275 -3.98 -10.66 -19.62
N LYS A 276 -2.71 -10.29 -19.73
CA LYS A 276 -1.68 -10.67 -18.75
C LYS A 276 -1.58 -9.69 -17.60
N THR A 277 -1.79 -8.41 -17.88
CA THR A 277 -1.60 -7.32 -16.91
C THR A 277 -2.75 -6.33 -16.97
N ILE A 278 -3.28 -6.00 -15.79
CA ILE A 278 -4.21 -4.88 -15.58
C ILE A 278 -3.50 -3.85 -14.70
N GLY A 279 -3.20 -2.70 -15.29
CA GLY A 279 -2.40 -1.64 -14.69
C GLY A 279 -3.10 -0.89 -13.55
N ARG A 280 -2.34 -0.01 -12.90
CA ARG A 280 -2.82 0.76 -11.76
C ARG A 280 -4.03 1.61 -12.12
N SER A 281 -5.08 1.56 -11.29
CA SER A 281 -6.28 2.39 -11.44
C SER A 281 -6.94 2.33 -12.82
N SER A 282 -6.77 1.25 -13.60
CA SER A 282 -7.35 1.14 -14.96
C SER A 282 -8.87 1.31 -14.96
N PHE A 283 -9.55 0.86 -13.91
CA PHE A 283 -10.98 1.07 -13.69
C PHE A 283 -11.20 1.83 -12.39
N ASN A 284 -11.21 3.16 -12.47
CA ASN A 284 -11.58 4.03 -11.37
C ASN A 284 -12.95 4.63 -11.64
N PHE A 285 -14.00 3.97 -11.14
CA PHE A 285 -15.36 4.28 -11.52
C PHE A 285 -15.87 5.62 -10.97
N ASP A 286 -16.78 6.26 -11.70
CA ASP A 286 -17.50 7.45 -11.23
C ASP A 286 -18.50 7.09 -10.11
N CYS A 287 -18.15 7.45 -8.88
CA CYS A 287 -18.97 7.22 -7.70
C CYS A 287 -20.24 8.09 -7.60
N SER A 288 -20.48 9.00 -8.56
CA SER A 288 -21.71 9.82 -8.59
C SER A 288 -22.96 9.04 -9.03
N LYS A 289 -22.76 7.83 -9.59
CA LYS A 289 -23.80 7.00 -10.19
C LYS A 289 -23.91 5.65 -9.49
N ASN A 290 -25.11 5.08 -9.47
CA ASN A 290 -25.36 3.77 -8.85
C ASN A 290 -25.21 2.66 -9.90
N SER A 291 -24.23 1.79 -9.73
CA SER A 291 -24.00 0.66 -10.64
C SER A 291 -24.49 -0.67 -10.08
N ASN A 292 -24.97 -1.53 -10.98
CA ASN A 292 -25.21 -2.94 -10.72
C ASN A 292 -24.67 -3.79 -11.89
N TYR A 293 -23.62 -4.58 -11.64
CA TYR A 293 -22.94 -5.38 -12.67
C TYR A 293 -22.22 -6.59 -12.08
N ASP A 294 -21.62 -7.40 -12.94
CA ASP A 294 -20.75 -8.52 -12.59
C ASP A 294 -19.31 -8.27 -13.07
N ILE A 295 -18.33 -8.85 -12.38
CA ILE A 295 -16.92 -8.84 -12.75
C ILE A 295 -16.43 -10.29 -12.83
N TYR A 296 -15.85 -10.66 -13.97
CA TYR A 296 -15.18 -11.94 -14.18
C TYR A 296 -13.73 -11.70 -14.61
N ILE A 297 -12.78 -12.25 -13.85
CA ILE A 297 -11.37 -12.26 -14.18
C ILE A 297 -10.99 -13.71 -14.43
N ARG A 298 -10.79 -14.06 -15.70
CA ARG A 298 -10.61 -15.44 -16.15
C ARG A 298 -9.21 -15.97 -15.86
N ASP A 299 -9.08 -17.29 -15.94
CA ASP A 299 -7.79 -17.96 -15.82
C ASP A 299 -6.80 -17.47 -16.89
N GLY A 300 -5.58 -17.12 -16.49
CA GLY A 300 -4.52 -16.59 -17.37
C GLY A 300 -4.13 -15.12 -17.12
N VAL A 301 -4.92 -14.38 -16.33
CA VAL A 301 -4.57 -13.02 -15.86
C VAL A 301 -3.52 -13.11 -14.76
N SER A 302 -2.31 -12.62 -15.03
CA SER A 302 -1.16 -12.84 -14.13
C SER A 302 -0.98 -11.74 -13.08
N LEU A 303 -1.18 -10.48 -13.47
CA LEU A 303 -0.93 -9.31 -12.61
C LEU A 303 -2.14 -8.36 -12.61
N ILE A 304 -2.65 -8.11 -11.42
CA ILE A 304 -3.64 -7.06 -11.16
C ILE A 304 -2.97 -6.05 -10.21
N ASP A 305 -2.62 -4.89 -10.76
CA ASP A 305 -1.86 -3.86 -10.04
C ASP A 305 -2.74 -3.10 -9.02
N GLU A 306 -2.10 -2.27 -8.21
CA GLU A 306 -2.72 -1.52 -7.11
C GLU A 306 -3.95 -0.75 -7.60
N ASN A 307 -5.09 -0.93 -6.94
CA ASN A 307 -6.34 -0.22 -7.26
C ASN A 307 -6.83 -0.38 -8.71
N ALA A 308 -6.38 -1.40 -9.45
CA ALA A 308 -6.80 -1.64 -10.84
C ALA A 308 -8.33 -1.66 -11.01
N LEU A 309 -9.05 -2.19 -10.02
CA LEU A 309 -10.51 -2.23 -9.95
C LEU A 309 -11.01 -1.43 -8.74
N ARG A 310 -11.04 -0.11 -8.85
CA ARG A 310 -11.49 0.78 -7.77
C ARG A 310 -13.00 0.99 -7.83
N THR A 311 -13.73 0.42 -6.86
CA THR A 311 -15.21 0.49 -6.78
C THR A 311 -15.71 1.49 -5.74
N CYS A 312 -16.99 1.82 -5.79
CA CYS A 312 -17.61 2.87 -4.97
C CYS A 312 -18.63 2.30 -3.96
N SER A 313 -18.85 3.00 -2.85
CA SER A 313 -19.73 2.56 -1.76
C SER A 313 -21.20 2.36 -2.14
N ASN A 314 -21.64 2.98 -3.24
CA ASN A 314 -22.99 2.87 -3.79
C ASN A 314 -23.12 1.81 -4.90
N HIS A 315 -22.06 1.07 -5.20
CA HIS A 315 -22.08 -0.01 -6.19
C HIS A 315 -22.60 -1.31 -5.58
N THR A 316 -23.31 -2.08 -6.40
CA THR A 316 -23.65 -3.49 -6.13
C THR A 316 -23.01 -4.36 -7.19
N ILE A 317 -22.19 -5.33 -6.78
CA ILE A 317 -21.62 -6.34 -7.67
C ILE A 317 -22.32 -7.66 -7.37
N ASN A 318 -23.04 -8.26 -8.32
CA ASN A 318 -23.75 -9.52 -8.01
C ASN A 318 -22.75 -10.67 -7.95
N ASN A 319 -21.88 -10.78 -8.95
CA ASN A 319 -20.81 -11.77 -9.00
C ASN A 319 -19.46 -11.08 -9.21
N PHE A 320 -18.53 -11.25 -8.26
CA PHE A 320 -17.12 -11.00 -8.46
C PHE A 320 -16.42 -12.37 -8.48
N VAL A 321 -15.90 -12.77 -9.65
CA VAL A 321 -15.20 -14.04 -9.82
C VAL A 321 -13.76 -13.79 -10.24
N LEU A 322 -12.81 -14.26 -9.43
CA LEU A 322 -11.39 -14.28 -9.73
C LEU A 322 -10.94 -15.73 -9.89
N GLU A 323 -10.70 -16.18 -11.12
CA GLU A 323 -10.29 -17.56 -11.39
C GLU A 323 -8.79 -17.78 -11.15
N SER A 324 -7.94 -16.79 -11.46
CA SER A 324 -6.47 -16.90 -11.34
C SER A 324 -5.79 -15.56 -11.07
N GLY A 325 -4.49 -15.62 -10.75
CA GLY A 325 -3.62 -14.44 -10.70
C GLY A 325 -3.16 -14.07 -9.30
N TYR A 326 -2.77 -12.80 -9.17
CA TYR A 326 -2.30 -12.20 -7.93
C TYR A 326 -3.06 -10.89 -7.67
N LEU A 327 -3.85 -10.87 -6.59
CA LEU A 327 -4.43 -9.65 -6.04
C LEU A 327 -3.34 -8.93 -5.24
N SER A 328 -2.75 -7.90 -5.83
CA SER A 328 -1.67 -7.13 -5.21
C SER A 328 -2.14 -6.27 -4.03
N LYS A 329 -1.19 -5.74 -3.26
CA LYS A 329 -1.44 -5.01 -2.01
C LYS A 329 -2.40 -3.83 -2.25
N GLN A 330 -3.59 -3.89 -1.66
CA GLN A 330 -4.63 -2.85 -1.57
C GLN A 330 -5.57 -2.68 -2.78
N PRO A 331 -6.41 -3.68 -3.10
CA PRO A 331 -7.58 -3.42 -3.93
C PRO A 331 -8.58 -2.51 -3.19
N TYR A 332 -8.80 -1.28 -3.67
CA TYR A 332 -9.90 -0.44 -3.19
C TYR A 332 -11.24 -0.96 -3.72
N LEU A 333 -11.77 -1.98 -3.07
CA LEU A 333 -13.17 -2.39 -3.23
C LEU A 333 -14.01 -1.74 -2.13
N ALA A 334 -15.08 -1.07 -2.54
CA ALA A 334 -16.14 -0.52 -1.71
C ALA A 334 -17.51 -0.92 -2.26
N GLY A 335 -18.54 -0.80 -1.43
CA GLY A 335 -19.93 -1.12 -1.80
C GLY A 335 -20.33 -2.53 -1.35
N THR A 336 -21.30 -3.12 -2.05
CA THR A 336 -21.81 -4.46 -1.72
C THR A 336 -21.45 -5.46 -2.81
N ILE A 337 -20.77 -6.53 -2.45
CA ILE A 337 -20.60 -7.71 -3.30
C ILE A 337 -21.55 -8.81 -2.79
N LYS A 338 -22.49 -9.27 -3.62
CA LYS A 338 -23.39 -10.35 -3.21
C LYS A 338 -22.66 -11.68 -3.16
N LYS A 339 -21.89 -12.00 -4.19
CA LYS A 339 -21.10 -13.23 -4.26
C LYS A 339 -19.68 -12.94 -4.73
N PHE A 340 -18.70 -13.20 -3.87
CA PHE A 340 -17.27 -13.08 -4.17
C PHE A 340 -16.64 -14.47 -4.18
N ILE A 341 -16.14 -14.90 -5.35
CA ILE A 341 -15.48 -16.19 -5.56
C ILE A 341 -14.01 -15.95 -5.87
N ILE A 342 -13.14 -16.58 -5.08
CA ILE A 342 -11.69 -16.61 -5.30
C ILE A 342 -11.30 -18.06 -5.62
N GLY A 343 -10.80 -18.27 -6.84
CA GLY A 343 -10.47 -19.57 -7.42
C GLY A 343 -9.17 -20.20 -6.89
N GLU A 344 -8.95 -21.45 -7.28
CA GLU A 344 -7.80 -22.26 -6.85
C GLU A 344 -6.46 -21.82 -7.47
N ASN A 345 -6.49 -21.23 -8.67
CA ASN A 345 -5.30 -20.71 -9.35
C ASN A 345 -4.87 -19.32 -8.84
N VAL A 346 -5.52 -18.82 -7.79
CA VAL A 346 -5.10 -17.59 -7.10
C VAL A 346 -3.99 -17.95 -6.10
N SER A 347 -2.79 -17.46 -6.39
CA SER A 347 -1.57 -17.82 -5.65
C SER A 347 -1.62 -17.44 -4.18
N ILE A 348 -2.07 -16.23 -3.88
CA ILE A 348 -2.29 -15.71 -2.54
C ILE A 348 -3.27 -14.52 -2.60
N VAL A 349 -4.07 -14.35 -1.54
CA VAL A 349 -4.88 -13.16 -1.34
C VAL A 349 -4.16 -12.25 -0.33
N GLU A 350 -3.48 -11.21 -0.80
CA GLU A 350 -2.76 -10.24 0.05
C GLU A 350 -3.41 -8.85 0.02
N GLY A 351 -3.12 -8.05 1.06
CA GLY A 351 -3.54 -6.65 1.13
C GLY A 351 -4.87 -6.43 1.85
N TYR A 352 -4.98 -5.28 2.51
CA TYR A 352 -6.18 -4.90 3.27
C TYR A 352 -7.24 -4.32 2.32
N PHE A 353 -8.40 -4.99 2.20
CA PHE A 353 -9.53 -4.41 1.47
C PHE A 353 -10.03 -3.13 2.20
N SER A 354 -10.62 -2.19 1.46
CA SER A 354 -11.14 -0.94 2.06
C SER A 354 -12.18 -1.21 3.15
N GLY A 355 -12.28 -0.32 4.16
CA GLY A 355 -13.23 -0.48 5.28
C GLY A 355 -14.72 -0.35 4.91
N GLN A 356 -15.05 -0.02 3.66
CA GLN A 356 -16.43 0.21 3.19
C GLN A 356 -17.01 -0.95 2.36
N LEU A 357 -16.38 -2.13 2.41
CA LEU A 357 -16.80 -3.30 1.67
C LEU A 357 -17.72 -4.20 2.51
N LYS A 358 -18.91 -4.48 1.96
CA LYS A 358 -19.83 -5.50 2.45
C LYS A 358 -19.84 -6.69 1.49
N ILE A 359 -19.78 -7.91 2.03
CA ILE A 359 -19.80 -9.15 1.24
C ILE A 359 -20.92 -10.05 1.78
N GLU A 360 -21.90 -10.38 0.96
CA GLU A 360 -22.99 -11.27 1.41
C GLU A 360 -22.55 -12.74 1.43
N GLU A 361 -21.84 -13.20 0.41
CA GLU A 361 -21.25 -14.54 0.36
C GLU A 361 -19.81 -14.48 -0.18
N LEU A 362 -18.86 -14.97 0.62
CA LEU A 362 -17.45 -15.10 0.26
C LEU A 362 -17.07 -16.59 0.15
N ILE A 363 -16.61 -17.01 -1.02
CA ILE A 363 -16.16 -18.38 -1.31
C ILE A 363 -14.69 -18.33 -1.71
N ILE A 364 -13.83 -19.03 -0.98
CA ILE A 364 -12.38 -19.03 -1.23
C ILE A 364 -11.88 -20.45 -1.44
N SER A 365 -11.17 -20.64 -2.55
CA SER A 365 -10.46 -21.87 -2.93
C SER A 365 -8.95 -21.66 -3.10
N ALA A 366 -8.47 -20.41 -2.93
CA ALA A 366 -7.06 -20.08 -3.00
C ALA A 366 -6.25 -20.83 -1.94
N SER A 367 -5.05 -21.31 -2.30
CA SER A 367 -4.21 -22.09 -1.37
C SER A 367 -3.79 -21.31 -0.13
N LYS A 368 -3.65 -19.98 -0.22
CA LYS A 368 -3.21 -19.11 0.88
C LYS A 368 -4.08 -17.85 0.99
N ILE A 369 -4.49 -17.53 2.22
CA ILE A 369 -5.30 -16.35 2.55
C ILE A 369 -4.51 -15.46 3.51
N GLY A 370 -4.01 -14.32 3.05
CA GLY A 370 -3.13 -13.46 3.84
C GLY A 370 -1.74 -14.04 4.04
N SER A 371 -0.86 -13.24 4.65
CA SER A 371 0.49 -13.66 5.04
C SER A 371 0.57 -13.88 6.57
N ASP A 372 1.56 -14.66 7.00
CA ASP A 372 1.92 -14.78 8.43
C ASP A 372 2.93 -13.72 8.87
N SER A 373 3.15 -12.68 8.06
CA SER A 373 4.10 -11.62 8.40
C SER A 373 3.56 -10.70 9.50
N ASP A 374 4.42 -10.29 10.42
CA ASP A 374 4.06 -9.34 11.49
C ASP A 374 3.72 -7.94 10.97
N THR A 375 4.06 -7.63 9.71
CA THR A 375 3.92 -6.30 9.11
C THR A 375 2.58 -6.06 8.41
N ASP A 376 1.86 -7.11 8.01
CA ASP A 376 0.61 -6.98 7.24
C ASP A 376 -0.59 -7.52 8.05
N TRP A 377 -1.65 -6.71 8.16
CA TRP A 377 -2.94 -7.16 8.72
C TRP A 377 -3.73 -7.91 7.65
N GLY A 378 -4.40 -9.01 8.05
CA GLY A 378 -5.05 -9.92 7.13
C GLY A 378 -6.14 -9.30 6.23
N PRO A 379 -6.38 -9.87 5.04
CA PRO A 379 -7.09 -9.20 3.96
C PRO A 379 -8.55 -8.84 4.29
N PHE A 380 -9.25 -9.75 4.95
CA PHE A 380 -10.67 -9.61 5.29
C PHE A 380 -10.91 -9.14 6.73
N GLY A 381 -9.87 -8.65 7.41
CA GLY A 381 -9.99 -8.05 8.72
C GLY A 381 -10.98 -6.88 8.73
N SER A 382 -11.89 -6.89 9.70
CA SER A 382 -12.92 -5.89 9.95
C SER A 382 -13.95 -5.73 8.82
N LYS A 383 -14.12 -6.73 7.96
CA LYS A 383 -15.09 -6.69 6.85
C LYS A 383 -16.45 -7.24 7.25
N ASP A 384 -17.48 -6.62 6.69
CA ASP A 384 -18.88 -7.02 6.88
C ASP A 384 -19.21 -8.19 5.95
N ILE A 385 -18.78 -9.40 6.35
CA ILE A 385 -19.04 -10.65 5.64
C ILE A 385 -20.22 -11.36 6.31
N ASN A 386 -21.30 -11.64 5.59
CA ASN A 386 -22.44 -12.38 6.15
C ASN A 386 -22.17 -13.90 6.18
N LYS A 387 -21.62 -14.47 5.11
CA LYS A 387 -21.33 -15.91 4.97
C LYS A 387 -19.95 -16.13 4.37
N LEU A 388 -19.12 -16.91 5.06
CA LEU A 388 -17.79 -17.33 4.61
C LEU A 388 -17.77 -18.84 4.35
N THR A 389 -17.29 -19.24 3.16
CA THR A 389 -17.06 -20.64 2.79
C THR A 389 -15.62 -20.83 2.36
N LEU A 390 -14.89 -21.68 3.10
CA LEU A 390 -13.55 -22.14 2.71
C LEU A 390 -13.68 -23.50 2.03
N LYS A 391 -13.07 -23.66 0.86
CA LYS A 391 -13.07 -24.93 0.11
C LYS A 391 -11.86 -25.79 0.49
N GLU A 392 -11.99 -27.09 0.25
CA GLU A 392 -10.82 -27.99 0.29
C GLU A 392 -9.78 -27.53 -0.72
N GLY A 393 -8.51 -27.54 -0.31
CA GLY A 393 -7.38 -26.97 -1.06
C GLY A 393 -6.78 -25.72 -0.39
N VAL A 394 -7.52 -25.03 0.49
CA VAL A 394 -6.98 -23.95 1.31
C VAL A 394 -5.99 -24.53 2.32
N GLN A 395 -4.72 -24.12 2.26
CA GLN A 395 -3.65 -24.65 3.10
C GLN A 395 -3.30 -23.74 4.27
N GLN A 396 -3.45 -22.42 4.10
CA GLN A 396 -3.02 -21.41 5.06
C GLN A 396 -4.07 -20.30 5.24
N ILE A 397 -4.34 -19.94 6.49
CA ILE A 397 -5.11 -18.76 6.89
C ILE A 397 -4.19 -17.87 7.72
N GLY A 398 -3.77 -16.75 7.17
CA GLY A 398 -2.74 -15.89 7.74
C GLY A 398 -3.17 -15.02 8.92
N ARG A 399 -2.24 -14.20 9.42
CA ARG A 399 -2.42 -13.32 10.58
C ARG A 399 -3.60 -12.37 10.39
N GLY A 400 -4.55 -12.39 11.31
CA GLY A 400 -5.72 -11.50 11.29
C GLY A 400 -6.60 -11.60 10.04
N ALA A 401 -6.50 -12.69 9.26
CA ALA A 401 -7.16 -12.84 7.95
C ALA A 401 -8.65 -12.49 7.98
N PHE A 402 -9.34 -12.83 9.07
CA PHE A 402 -10.76 -12.61 9.30
C PHE A 402 -11.05 -12.03 10.69
N ALA A 403 -10.08 -11.33 11.29
CA ALA A 403 -10.28 -10.68 12.58
C ALA A 403 -11.42 -9.66 12.51
N TYR A 404 -12.22 -9.55 13.56
CA TYR A 404 -13.41 -8.70 13.66
C TYR A 404 -14.49 -8.99 12.60
N GLY A 405 -14.50 -10.22 12.07
CA GLY A 405 -15.52 -10.69 11.13
C GLY A 405 -16.92 -10.76 11.75
N ARG A 406 -17.95 -10.52 10.92
CA ARG A 406 -19.36 -10.45 11.34
C ARG A 406 -20.21 -11.69 10.99
N PHE A 407 -19.59 -12.74 10.48
CA PHE A 407 -20.25 -14.02 10.20
C PHE A 407 -20.34 -14.88 11.45
N SER A 408 -21.39 -15.71 11.53
CA SER A 408 -21.70 -16.51 12.73
C SER A 408 -21.15 -17.94 12.70
N GLU A 409 -20.77 -18.46 11.54
CA GLU A 409 -20.26 -19.83 11.42
C GLU A 409 -19.05 -19.94 10.51
N ILE A 410 -18.13 -20.86 10.85
CA ILE A 410 -16.99 -21.21 10.02
C ILE A 410 -16.66 -22.70 10.11
N ILE A 411 -16.35 -23.28 8.95
CA ILE A 411 -15.76 -24.62 8.80
C ILE A 411 -14.36 -24.43 8.21
N ILE A 412 -13.34 -24.80 8.97
CA ILE A 412 -11.94 -24.84 8.54
C ILE A 412 -11.68 -26.25 7.99
N PRO A 413 -11.39 -26.41 6.67
CA PRO A 413 -11.27 -27.71 6.03
C PRO A 413 -10.03 -28.51 6.46
N ASP A 414 -9.99 -29.80 6.14
CA ASP A 414 -8.89 -30.70 6.51
C ASP A 414 -7.56 -30.35 5.80
N SER A 415 -7.64 -29.64 4.68
CA SER A 415 -6.47 -29.12 3.96
C SER A 415 -5.72 -27.99 4.67
N VAL A 416 -6.34 -27.31 5.66
CA VAL A 416 -5.68 -26.21 6.38
C VAL A 416 -4.68 -26.78 7.36
N THR A 417 -3.40 -26.46 7.13
CA THR A 417 -2.27 -26.94 7.96
C THR A 417 -1.61 -25.81 8.74
N ASN A 418 -1.95 -24.56 8.44
CA ASN A 418 -1.48 -23.38 9.16
C ASN A 418 -2.64 -22.41 9.43
N LEU A 419 -2.74 -22.00 10.69
CA LEU A 419 -3.63 -20.95 11.17
C LEU A 419 -2.76 -19.87 11.82
N GLY A 420 -2.83 -18.64 11.32
CA GLY A 420 -2.02 -17.52 11.79
C GLY A 420 -2.52 -16.93 13.11
N TYR A 421 -1.68 -16.13 13.75
CA TYR A 421 -2.00 -15.38 14.96
C TYR A 421 -3.25 -14.50 14.76
N GLN A 422 -4.19 -14.52 15.71
CA GLN A 422 -5.41 -13.70 15.68
C GLN A 422 -6.31 -13.87 14.43
N ALA A 423 -6.19 -14.98 13.69
CA ALA A 423 -6.86 -15.17 12.41
C ALA A 423 -8.38 -14.86 12.42
N PHE A 424 -9.08 -15.17 13.52
CA PHE A 424 -10.51 -14.94 13.73
C PHE A 424 -10.82 -14.19 15.04
N MET A 425 -9.92 -13.33 15.52
CA MET A 425 -10.10 -12.61 16.79
C MET A 425 -11.23 -11.56 16.72
N GLY A 426 -12.06 -11.45 17.77
CA GLY A 426 -12.89 -10.26 18.05
C GLY A 426 -14.16 -10.12 17.20
N GLY A 427 -14.65 -11.21 16.61
CA GLY A 427 -15.82 -11.23 15.72
C GLY A 427 -17.13 -11.66 16.38
N LEU A 428 -18.08 -12.08 15.54
CA LEU A 428 -19.41 -12.59 15.94
C LEU A 428 -19.57 -14.10 15.71
N LEU A 429 -18.46 -14.86 15.70
CA LEU A 429 -18.52 -16.31 15.50
C LEU A 429 -19.27 -17.00 16.64
N GLU A 430 -20.30 -17.77 16.30
CA GLU A 430 -21.11 -18.60 17.20
C GLU A 430 -20.76 -20.09 17.07
N LYS A 431 -20.43 -20.56 15.86
CA LYS A 431 -20.14 -21.96 15.56
C LYS A 431 -18.80 -22.11 14.83
N VAL A 432 -17.92 -22.94 15.36
CA VAL A 432 -16.60 -23.22 14.77
C VAL A 432 -16.41 -24.72 14.62
N THR A 433 -16.08 -25.15 13.41
CA THR A 433 -15.65 -26.52 13.10
C THR A 433 -14.23 -26.47 12.54
N ILE A 434 -13.30 -27.16 13.19
CA ILE A 434 -11.91 -27.25 12.77
C ILE A 434 -11.60 -28.67 12.29
N GLY A 435 -11.14 -28.80 11.05
CA GLY A 435 -10.71 -30.06 10.45
C GLY A 435 -9.44 -30.64 11.10
N SER A 436 -9.00 -31.79 10.59
CA SER A 436 -7.87 -32.56 11.12
C SER A 436 -6.51 -32.19 10.50
N GLY A 437 -6.43 -31.13 9.68
CA GLY A 437 -5.16 -30.68 9.09
C GLY A 437 -4.23 -29.97 10.05
N LEU A 438 -4.77 -29.32 11.08
CA LEU A 438 -4.03 -28.53 12.06
C LEU A 438 -3.44 -29.41 13.17
N LYS A 439 -2.18 -29.14 13.53
CA LYS A 439 -1.54 -29.66 14.75
C LYS A 439 -1.72 -28.74 15.96
N GLU A 440 -1.86 -27.45 15.72
CA GLU A 440 -1.96 -26.42 16.74
C GLU A 440 -3.03 -25.43 16.35
N ILE A 441 -3.83 -25.01 17.33
CA ILE A 441 -4.70 -23.83 17.22
C ILE A 441 -3.87 -22.63 17.67
N SER A 442 -3.72 -21.64 16.80
CA SER A 442 -2.84 -20.51 17.04
C SER A 442 -3.24 -19.64 18.24
N GLU A 443 -2.24 -18.95 18.79
CA GLU A 443 -2.43 -17.96 19.85
C GLU A 443 -3.44 -16.89 19.41
N MET A 444 -4.41 -16.61 20.30
CA MET A 444 -5.52 -15.68 20.08
C MET A 444 -6.37 -15.98 18.83
N GLY A 445 -6.27 -17.18 18.25
CA GLY A 445 -6.91 -17.53 16.97
C GLY A 445 -8.41 -17.23 16.92
N PHE A 446 -9.14 -17.45 18.02
CA PHE A 446 -10.58 -17.22 18.17
C PHE A 446 -10.93 -16.39 19.42
N LEU A 447 -9.99 -15.57 19.90
CA LEU A 447 -10.17 -14.71 21.07
C LEU A 447 -11.40 -13.79 20.94
N SER A 448 -12.17 -13.62 22.01
CA SER A 448 -13.24 -12.63 22.15
C SER A 448 -14.32 -12.69 21.05
N ASN A 449 -14.80 -13.89 20.74
CA ASN A 449 -16.00 -14.10 19.92
C ASN A 449 -17.22 -14.44 20.81
N ILE A 450 -18.28 -14.97 20.22
CA ILE A 450 -19.50 -15.43 20.90
C ILE A 450 -19.72 -16.95 20.71
N ILE A 451 -18.63 -17.72 20.63
CA ILE A 451 -18.68 -19.14 20.24
C ILE A 451 -19.44 -19.94 21.30
N THR A 452 -20.49 -20.63 20.88
CA THR A 452 -21.30 -21.55 21.71
C THR A 452 -21.12 -23.01 21.32
N SER A 453 -20.67 -23.28 20.10
CA SER A 453 -20.45 -24.62 19.55
C SER A 453 -19.07 -24.74 18.93
N LEU A 454 -18.24 -25.64 19.43
CA LEU A 454 -16.89 -25.91 18.95
C LEU A 454 -16.69 -27.39 18.64
N HIS A 455 -16.23 -27.69 17.42
CA HIS A 455 -15.75 -29.01 17.03
C HIS A 455 -14.26 -28.95 16.67
N LEU A 456 -13.47 -29.82 17.28
CA LEU A 456 -12.02 -29.90 17.11
C LEU A 456 -11.63 -31.19 16.38
N GLY A 457 -10.79 -31.07 15.36
CA GLY A 457 -10.25 -32.20 14.61
C GLY A 457 -9.33 -33.09 15.44
N ASN A 458 -9.17 -34.34 15.01
CA ASN A 458 -8.51 -35.38 15.80
C ASN A 458 -6.97 -35.34 15.76
N ASN A 459 -6.35 -34.36 15.10
CA ASN A 459 -4.88 -34.22 15.04
C ASN A 459 -4.34 -33.02 15.82
N ILE A 460 -5.21 -32.27 16.50
CA ILE A 460 -4.82 -31.10 17.28
C ILE A 460 -4.09 -31.55 18.54
N GLU A 461 -2.80 -31.25 18.64
CA GLU A 461 -1.93 -31.58 19.77
C GLU A 461 -1.89 -30.44 20.80
N ILE A 462 -1.96 -29.19 20.33
CA ILE A 462 -1.80 -27.98 21.15
C ILE A 462 -2.97 -27.02 20.92
N ILE A 463 -3.57 -26.56 22.01
CA ILE A 463 -4.47 -25.40 22.02
C ILE A 463 -3.66 -24.20 22.52
N GLY A 464 -3.42 -23.23 21.65
CA GLY A 464 -2.56 -22.07 21.92
C GLY A 464 -3.09 -21.14 23.00
N SER A 465 -2.22 -20.23 23.47
CA SER A 465 -2.58 -19.26 24.49
C SER A 465 -3.70 -18.34 24.01
N LEU A 466 -4.64 -18.02 24.91
CA LEU A 466 -5.80 -17.17 24.60
C LEU A 466 -6.69 -17.65 23.43
N ALA A 467 -6.48 -18.86 22.89
CA ALA A 467 -7.07 -19.29 21.62
C ALA A 467 -8.59 -19.16 21.57
N PHE A 468 -9.29 -19.49 22.66
CA PHE A 468 -10.76 -19.37 22.81
C PHE A 468 -11.15 -18.52 24.02
N ASN A 469 -10.28 -17.60 24.45
CA ASN A 469 -10.54 -16.74 25.60
C ASN A 469 -11.77 -15.83 25.35
N ASN A 470 -12.54 -15.56 26.41
CA ASN A 470 -13.72 -14.67 26.42
C ASN A 470 -14.76 -15.03 25.34
N ASN A 471 -15.14 -16.31 25.25
CA ASN A 471 -16.19 -16.83 24.38
C ASN A 471 -17.45 -17.24 25.20
N GLN A 472 -18.38 -18.01 24.63
CA GLN A 472 -19.66 -18.38 25.25
C GLN A 472 -19.86 -19.91 25.31
N LEU A 473 -18.78 -20.70 25.28
CA LEU A 473 -18.85 -22.16 25.24
C LEU A 473 -19.49 -22.70 26.52
N VAL A 474 -20.47 -23.60 26.38
CA VAL A 474 -21.16 -24.26 27.50
C VAL A 474 -20.67 -25.69 27.73
N GLU A 475 -20.22 -26.35 26.67
CA GLU A 475 -19.67 -27.70 26.70
C GLU A 475 -18.35 -27.72 25.92
N LEU A 476 -17.37 -28.47 26.43
CA LEU A 476 -16.09 -28.71 25.78
C LEU A 476 -15.66 -30.16 25.94
N ASN A 477 -15.46 -30.82 24.81
CA ASN A 477 -14.89 -32.16 24.74
C ASN A 477 -13.55 -32.09 24.00
N LEU A 478 -12.44 -32.35 24.70
CA LEU A 478 -11.12 -32.37 24.07
C LEU A 478 -10.91 -33.69 23.31
N PRO A 479 -10.46 -33.66 22.04
CA PRO A 479 -10.12 -34.88 21.31
C PRO A 479 -8.89 -35.55 21.92
N SER A 480 -8.77 -36.87 21.69
CA SER A 480 -7.72 -37.70 22.33
C SER A 480 -6.28 -37.32 21.98
N SER A 481 -6.08 -36.52 20.94
CA SER A 481 -4.77 -36.04 20.49
C SER A 481 -4.24 -34.83 21.25
N VAL A 482 -5.10 -34.09 21.96
CA VAL A 482 -4.67 -32.89 22.69
C VAL A 482 -3.77 -33.30 23.85
N LYS A 483 -2.54 -32.78 23.83
CA LYS A 483 -1.53 -32.98 24.88
C LYS A 483 -1.39 -31.74 25.77
N THR A 484 -1.60 -30.56 25.19
CA THR A 484 -1.39 -29.29 25.87
C THR A 484 -2.55 -28.34 25.64
N VAL A 485 -3.12 -27.85 26.74
CA VAL A 485 -3.97 -26.65 26.75
C VAL A 485 -3.15 -25.52 27.34
N SER A 486 -2.85 -24.49 26.55
CA SER A 486 -1.94 -23.42 26.95
C SER A 486 -2.60 -22.39 27.89
N ASN A 487 -1.82 -21.43 28.37
CA ASN A 487 -2.28 -20.42 29.32
C ASN A 487 -3.50 -19.67 28.80
N THR A 488 -4.50 -19.52 29.66
CA THR A 488 -5.68 -18.68 29.43
C THR A 488 -6.52 -19.10 28.20
N ALA A 489 -6.29 -20.30 27.65
CA ALA A 489 -6.89 -20.74 26.38
C ALA A 489 -8.42 -20.70 26.36
N PHE A 490 -9.10 -21.06 27.45
CA PHE A 490 -10.56 -21.08 27.60
C PHE A 490 -11.06 -20.18 28.74
N PHE A 491 -10.25 -19.22 29.19
CA PHE A 491 -10.65 -18.28 30.24
C PHE A 491 -11.90 -17.50 29.84
N GLY A 492 -12.82 -17.26 30.79
CA GLY A 492 -13.95 -16.36 30.58
C GLY A 492 -15.03 -16.91 29.64
N ASN A 493 -15.19 -18.24 29.59
CA ASN A 493 -16.28 -18.91 28.89
C ASN A 493 -17.44 -19.23 29.85
N LYS A 494 -18.40 -20.06 29.42
CA LYS A 494 -19.54 -20.54 30.23
C LYS A 494 -19.51 -22.07 30.41
N ILE A 495 -18.31 -22.67 30.37
CA ILE A 495 -18.18 -24.12 30.26
C ILE A 495 -18.71 -24.74 31.55
N LYS A 496 -19.74 -25.57 31.42
CA LYS A 496 -20.36 -26.34 32.50
C LYS A 496 -20.02 -27.82 32.40
N LEU A 497 -19.95 -28.33 31.16
CA LEU A 497 -19.62 -29.71 30.85
C LEU A 497 -18.21 -29.74 30.24
N LEU A 498 -17.22 -30.10 31.05
CA LEU A 498 -15.83 -30.22 30.62
C LEU A 498 -15.41 -31.70 30.61
N SER A 499 -15.01 -32.19 29.44
CA SER A 499 -14.43 -33.52 29.26
C SER A 499 -12.97 -33.40 28.80
N LEU A 500 -12.05 -33.77 29.68
CA LEU A 500 -10.61 -33.82 29.41
C LEU A 500 -10.23 -35.24 28.95
N ASN A 501 -9.39 -35.35 27.93
CA ASN A 501 -8.97 -36.64 27.40
C ASN A 501 -7.84 -37.29 28.22
N GLU A 502 -7.83 -38.62 28.29
CA GLU A 502 -6.61 -39.37 28.61
C GLU A 502 -5.60 -39.17 27.48
N GLY A 503 -4.38 -38.77 27.84
CA GLY A 503 -3.34 -38.28 26.91
C GLY A 503 -3.04 -36.79 27.07
N LEU A 504 -3.90 -36.02 27.77
CA LEU A 504 -3.59 -34.65 28.15
C LEU A 504 -2.47 -34.64 29.20
N GLU A 505 -1.40 -33.90 28.95
CA GLU A 505 -0.20 -33.84 29.80
C GLU A 505 -0.16 -32.54 30.60
N THR A 506 -0.48 -31.41 29.95
CA THR A 506 -0.32 -30.06 30.51
C THR A 506 -1.59 -29.23 30.38
N ILE A 507 -2.01 -28.64 31.50
CA ILE A 507 -3.03 -27.59 31.57
C ILE A 507 -2.34 -26.30 32.03
N GLY A 508 -2.39 -25.27 31.19
CA GLY A 508 -1.76 -23.98 31.45
C GLY A 508 -2.41 -23.18 32.58
N GLY A 509 -1.73 -22.13 33.03
CA GLY A 509 -2.24 -21.19 34.02
C GLY A 509 -3.50 -20.48 33.51
N GLU A 510 -4.50 -20.36 34.38
CA GLU A 510 -5.80 -19.76 34.06
C GLU A 510 -6.53 -20.38 32.84
N ALA A 511 -6.10 -21.55 32.36
CA ALA A 511 -6.59 -22.14 31.11
C ALA A 511 -8.11 -22.32 31.08
N PHE A 512 -8.73 -22.65 32.21
CA PHE A 512 -10.18 -22.83 32.38
C PHE A 512 -10.77 -21.89 33.45
N ALA A 513 -10.09 -20.81 33.80
CA ALA A 513 -10.56 -19.89 34.83
C ALA A 513 -11.79 -19.09 34.39
N SER A 514 -12.61 -18.67 35.35
CA SER A 514 -13.84 -17.89 35.13
C SER A 514 -14.81 -18.59 34.17
N ASN A 515 -15.19 -19.81 34.50
CA ASN A 515 -16.17 -20.65 33.78
C ASN A 515 -17.30 -21.08 34.74
N GLU A 516 -18.16 -22.02 34.31
CA GLU A 516 -19.30 -22.53 35.08
C GLU A 516 -19.14 -24.03 35.45
N ILE A 517 -17.90 -24.52 35.56
CA ILE A 517 -17.60 -25.94 35.78
C ILE A 517 -18.05 -26.36 37.18
N GLU A 518 -18.97 -27.31 37.26
CA GLU A 518 -19.46 -27.84 38.55
C GLU A 518 -18.79 -29.17 38.94
N ASN A 519 -18.47 -30.03 37.98
CA ASN A 519 -17.86 -31.34 38.25
C ASN A 519 -16.62 -31.48 37.38
N LEU A 520 -15.49 -31.81 38.00
CA LEU A 520 -14.20 -31.86 37.33
C LEU A 520 -13.55 -33.23 37.50
N VAL A 521 -13.17 -33.85 36.38
CA VAL A 521 -12.37 -35.07 36.37
C VAL A 521 -11.01 -34.74 35.77
N ILE A 522 -9.94 -34.95 36.53
CA ILE A 522 -8.56 -34.77 36.08
C ILE A 522 -8.00 -36.13 35.61
N PRO A 523 -7.65 -36.30 34.32
CA PRO A 523 -7.09 -37.53 33.77
C PRO A 523 -5.79 -37.97 34.43
N SER A 524 -5.48 -39.27 34.33
CA SER A 524 -4.27 -39.85 34.94
C SER A 524 -2.97 -39.35 34.32
N THR A 525 -3.03 -38.93 33.06
CA THR A 525 -1.88 -38.44 32.29
C THR A 525 -1.49 -36.99 32.59
N VAL A 526 -2.35 -36.22 33.25
CA VAL A 526 -2.05 -34.81 33.55
C VAL A 526 -0.98 -34.74 34.64
N THR A 527 0.22 -34.30 34.26
CA THR A 527 1.36 -34.13 35.17
C THR A 527 1.49 -32.70 35.67
N THR A 528 1.02 -31.72 34.89
CA THR A 528 1.20 -30.31 35.18
C THR A 528 -0.11 -29.55 35.03
N ILE A 529 -0.50 -28.86 36.10
CA ILE A 529 -1.60 -27.90 36.10
C ILE A 529 -1.05 -26.56 36.56
N GLY A 530 -1.23 -25.54 35.73
CA GLY A 530 -0.76 -24.18 35.99
C GLY A 530 -1.58 -23.48 37.07
N LYS A 531 -0.98 -22.43 37.62
CA LYS A 531 -1.62 -21.59 38.64
C LYS A 531 -2.95 -21.04 38.15
N ASN A 532 -3.94 -21.04 39.04
CA ASN A 532 -5.32 -20.58 38.81
C ASN A 532 -6.03 -21.25 37.63
N ALA A 533 -5.56 -22.41 37.13
CA ALA A 533 -6.14 -23.07 35.95
C ALA A 533 -7.66 -23.20 36.01
N PHE A 534 -8.24 -23.42 37.21
CA PHE A 534 -9.68 -23.59 37.42
C PHE A 534 -10.31 -22.52 38.33
N ARG A 535 -9.62 -21.40 38.58
CA ARG A 535 -10.12 -20.32 39.45
C ARG A 535 -11.48 -19.80 39.00
N ASN A 536 -12.31 -19.34 39.94
CA ASN A 536 -13.63 -18.74 39.67
C ASN A 536 -14.60 -19.69 38.94
N ASN A 537 -14.56 -20.98 39.24
CA ASN A 537 -15.57 -21.95 38.82
C ASN A 537 -16.42 -22.41 40.01
N PRO A 538 -17.73 -22.68 39.83
CA PRO A 538 -18.61 -23.19 40.88
C PRO A 538 -18.43 -24.71 41.10
N ILE A 539 -17.18 -25.16 41.31
CA ILE A 539 -16.85 -26.59 41.42
C ILE A 539 -17.45 -27.17 42.71
N LYS A 540 -18.22 -28.24 42.56
CA LYS A 540 -18.91 -29.00 43.62
C LYS A 540 -18.29 -30.38 43.83
N SER A 541 -17.59 -30.92 42.83
CA SER A 541 -16.88 -32.19 42.96
C SER A 541 -15.62 -32.23 42.09
N ILE A 542 -14.57 -32.87 42.61
CA ILE A 542 -13.31 -33.11 41.90
C ILE A 542 -12.98 -34.60 42.02
N THR A 543 -12.66 -35.24 40.90
CA THR A 543 -12.14 -36.61 40.84
C THR A 543 -10.78 -36.57 40.17
N ILE A 544 -9.74 -37.08 40.84
CA ILE A 544 -8.39 -37.20 40.28
C ILE A 544 -8.15 -38.66 39.94
N LEU A 545 -7.99 -38.98 38.66
CA LEU A 545 -7.68 -40.35 38.24
C LEU A 545 -6.19 -40.61 38.46
N GLY A 546 -5.82 -41.76 39.04
CA GLY A 546 -4.42 -42.09 39.40
C GLY A 546 -4.10 -41.80 40.86
N ASP A 547 -2.91 -41.28 41.14
CA ASP A 547 -2.53 -40.84 42.50
C ASP A 547 -3.32 -39.58 42.87
N GLU A 548 -4.24 -39.70 43.82
CA GLU A 548 -5.12 -38.61 44.30
C GLU A 548 -4.35 -37.51 45.06
N THR A 549 -3.15 -37.82 45.58
CA THR A 549 -2.35 -36.89 46.39
C THR A 549 -1.40 -36.03 45.57
N ARG A 550 -1.27 -36.29 44.26
CA ARG A 550 -0.24 -35.67 43.39
C ARG A 550 -0.33 -34.15 43.25
N PHE A 551 -1.45 -33.55 43.68
CA PHE A 551 -1.66 -32.10 43.66
C PHE A 551 -1.96 -31.52 45.05
N ASP A 552 -1.76 -32.29 46.13
CA ASP A 552 -2.13 -31.87 47.49
C ASP A 552 -1.39 -30.61 47.96
N ASP A 553 -0.14 -30.44 47.51
CA ASP A 553 0.74 -29.31 47.84
C ASP A 553 0.34 -28.02 47.11
N ARG A 554 -0.39 -28.14 46.00
CA ARG A 554 -0.79 -27.02 45.13
C ARG A 554 -2.30 -26.97 44.86
N TRP A 555 -3.11 -27.68 45.65
CA TRP A 555 -4.56 -27.81 45.48
C TRP A 555 -5.24 -26.45 45.27
N VAL A 556 -4.96 -25.51 46.18
CA VAL A 556 -5.54 -24.16 46.13
C VAL A 556 -4.88 -23.29 45.07
N GLU A 557 -3.58 -23.47 44.80
CA GLU A 557 -2.88 -22.75 43.73
C GLU A 557 -3.46 -23.07 42.34
N ILE A 558 -3.92 -24.30 42.13
CA ILE A 558 -4.60 -24.73 40.90
C ILE A 558 -5.98 -24.03 40.76
N GLY A 559 -6.57 -23.60 41.88
CA GLY A 559 -7.91 -23.01 41.94
C GLY A 559 -9.00 -24.02 42.32
N PHE A 560 -8.66 -25.13 42.97
CA PHE A 560 -9.64 -26.08 43.50
C PHE A 560 -10.22 -25.62 44.85
N PRO A 561 -11.55 -25.80 45.10
CA PRO A 561 -12.14 -25.50 46.40
C PRO A 561 -11.53 -26.37 47.52
N ILE A 562 -11.16 -25.76 48.64
CA ILE A 562 -10.50 -26.47 49.75
C ILE A 562 -11.39 -27.52 50.39
N ASN A 563 -12.70 -27.27 50.45
CA ASN A 563 -13.70 -28.13 51.08
C ASN A 563 -13.90 -29.44 50.30
N LEU A 564 -13.34 -29.53 49.09
CA LEU A 564 -13.32 -30.73 48.26
C LEU A 564 -11.98 -31.48 48.31
N LYS A 565 -11.01 -30.99 49.10
CA LYS A 565 -9.75 -31.69 49.31
C LYS A 565 -10.02 -33.01 50.04
N PRO A 566 -9.49 -34.15 49.56
CA PRO A 566 -9.64 -35.43 50.25
C PRO A 566 -9.21 -35.33 51.73
N GLY A 567 -10.09 -35.75 52.65
CA GLY A 567 -9.83 -35.71 54.11
C GLY A 567 -10.14 -34.38 54.82
N PHE A 568 -10.99 -33.52 54.24
CA PHE A 568 -11.35 -32.20 54.79
C PHE A 568 -12.11 -32.24 56.15
N GLU A 569 -11.66 -31.43 57.12
CA GLU A 569 -12.30 -31.11 58.41
C GLU A 569 -12.58 -29.59 58.50
N PRO A 570 -13.62 -29.08 59.21
CA PRO A 570 -13.93 -27.65 59.28
C PRO A 570 -12.79 -26.78 59.81
N ASP A 571 -11.96 -27.33 60.70
CA ASP A 571 -10.74 -26.68 61.19
C ASP A 571 -9.73 -26.45 60.05
N MET A 572 -9.77 -27.23 58.97
CA MET A 572 -8.93 -27.03 57.78
C MET A 572 -9.32 -25.79 56.96
N CYS A 573 -10.44 -25.13 57.29
CA CYS A 573 -10.69 -23.76 56.83
C CYS A 573 -9.69 -22.77 57.43
N TYR A 574 -9.06 -23.12 58.55
CA TYR A 574 -8.17 -22.28 59.31
C TYR A 574 -6.80 -22.94 59.45
N GLU A 575 -5.74 -22.30 58.98
CA GLU A 575 -4.40 -22.72 59.40
C GLU A 575 -4.10 -22.06 60.74
N VAL A 576 -3.79 -22.84 61.77
CA VAL A 576 -3.56 -22.32 63.13
C VAL A 576 -2.17 -22.69 63.63
N THR A 577 -1.44 -21.68 64.09
CA THR A 577 -0.12 -21.85 64.69
C THR A 577 -0.10 -21.15 66.05
N ASP A 578 0.23 -21.87 67.12
CA ASP A 578 0.37 -21.34 68.49
C ASP A 578 -0.82 -20.47 68.98
N GLY A 579 -2.06 -20.85 68.65
CA GLY A 579 -3.27 -20.11 69.06
C GLY A 579 -3.63 -18.90 68.18
N GLU A 580 -2.96 -18.72 67.05
CA GLU A 580 -3.24 -17.69 66.04
C GLU A 580 -3.80 -18.30 64.75
N ILE A 581 -4.86 -17.72 64.20
CA ILE A 581 -5.35 -18.09 62.88
C ILE A 581 -4.47 -17.43 61.82
N THR A 582 -3.72 -18.21 61.07
CA THR A 582 -2.72 -17.75 60.09
C THR A 582 -3.23 -17.71 58.65
N LYS A 583 -4.33 -18.40 58.34
CA LYS A 583 -4.97 -18.37 57.02
C LYS A 583 -6.43 -18.78 57.14
N TYR A 584 -7.31 -18.16 56.37
CA TYR A 584 -8.67 -18.66 56.17
C TYR A 584 -8.94 -18.93 54.70
N TYR A 585 -9.42 -20.14 54.41
CA TYR A 585 -9.79 -20.54 53.07
C TYR A 585 -11.21 -20.07 52.77
N SER A 586 -11.32 -18.94 52.04
CA SER A 586 -12.59 -18.28 51.70
C SER A 586 -13.62 -19.18 51.00
N GLU A 587 -13.15 -20.24 50.35
CA GLU A 587 -13.91 -21.29 49.67
C GLU A 587 -14.77 -22.13 50.65
N CYS A 588 -14.59 -21.97 51.97
CA CYS A 588 -15.45 -22.57 53.00
C CYS A 588 -16.88 -22.00 53.06
N GLY A 589 -17.17 -20.87 52.38
CA GLY A 589 -18.55 -20.49 51.99
C GLY A 589 -19.50 -20.00 53.10
N ILE A 590 -19.01 -19.29 54.13
CA ILE A 590 -19.83 -18.82 55.26
C ILE A 590 -20.09 -17.30 55.17
N ASP A 591 -21.33 -16.89 54.88
CA ASP A 591 -21.75 -15.46 54.87
C ASP A 591 -21.79 -14.83 56.28
N ASN A 592 -21.94 -15.67 57.32
CA ASN A 592 -22.02 -15.28 58.74
C ASN A 592 -20.91 -15.97 59.53
N VAL A 593 -19.75 -15.32 59.64
CA VAL A 593 -18.56 -15.92 60.25
C VAL A 593 -18.61 -15.72 61.76
N VAL A 594 -18.65 -16.83 62.51
CA VAL A 594 -18.46 -16.87 63.96
C VAL A 594 -17.14 -17.56 64.23
N ILE A 595 -16.13 -16.80 64.65
CA ILE A 595 -14.79 -17.35 64.87
C ILE A 595 -14.82 -18.21 66.16
N PRO A 596 -14.46 -19.50 66.12
CA PRO A 596 -14.44 -20.35 67.32
C PRO A 596 -13.35 -19.89 68.29
N SER A 597 -13.61 -19.99 69.60
CA SER A 597 -12.60 -19.70 70.63
C SER A 597 -11.53 -20.80 70.76
N THR A 598 -11.72 -21.95 70.11
CA THR A 598 -10.73 -23.04 70.00
C THR A 598 -10.77 -23.70 68.62
N ILE A 599 -9.62 -23.94 67.99
CA ILE A 599 -9.46 -24.67 66.72
C ILE A 599 -8.34 -25.71 66.92
N SER A 600 -8.60 -26.97 66.54
CA SER A 600 -7.66 -28.10 66.66
C SER A 600 -7.00 -28.23 68.05
N GLY A 601 -7.80 -28.03 69.10
CA GLY A 601 -7.38 -28.16 70.50
C GLY A 601 -6.60 -26.98 71.07
N GLN A 602 -6.32 -25.94 70.28
CA GLN A 602 -5.65 -24.71 70.72
C GLN A 602 -6.67 -23.60 70.96
N THR A 603 -6.48 -22.79 72.01
CA THR A 603 -7.30 -21.59 72.26
C THR A 603 -6.90 -20.48 71.30
N ILE A 604 -7.88 -19.87 70.64
CA ILE A 604 -7.63 -18.83 69.66
C ILE A 604 -7.62 -17.46 70.34
N THR A 605 -6.43 -16.87 70.34
CA THR A 605 -6.13 -15.59 70.96
C THR A 605 -5.86 -14.49 69.95
N SER A 606 -5.56 -14.83 68.70
CA SER A 606 -5.33 -13.85 67.64
C SER A 606 -5.70 -14.34 66.23
N ILE A 607 -5.83 -13.39 65.31
CA ILE A 607 -6.01 -13.59 63.87
C ILE A 607 -4.83 -12.90 63.19
N ALA A 608 -4.13 -13.59 62.30
CA ALA A 608 -3.03 -13.03 61.53
C ALA A 608 -3.52 -12.14 60.37
N ASP A 609 -2.58 -11.51 59.67
CA ASP A 609 -2.83 -10.63 58.53
C ASP A 609 -3.52 -11.36 57.37
N LEU A 610 -4.38 -10.66 56.63
CA LEU A 610 -5.06 -11.11 55.40
C LEU A 610 -5.89 -12.40 55.50
N VAL A 611 -6.06 -12.96 56.70
CA VAL A 611 -6.66 -14.28 56.93
C VAL A 611 -8.00 -14.43 56.22
N PHE A 612 -8.97 -13.54 56.46
CA PHE A 612 -10.30 -13.55 55.84
C PHE A 612 -10.42 -12.65 54.61
N ALA A 613 -9.31 -12.17 54.04
CA ALA A 613 -9.37 -11.17 52.99
C ALA A 613 -10.06 -11.69 51.70
N SER A 614 -10.83 -10.84 51.02
CA SER A 614 -11.70 -11.15 49.86
C SER A 614 -12.92 -12.03 50.16
N SER A 615 -13.13 -12.41 51.41
CA SER A 615 -14.33 -13.14 51.82
C SER A 615 -15.54 -12.20 51.88
N LYS A 616 -16.65 -12.57 51.25
CA LYS A 616 -17.91 -11.78 51.25
C LYS A 616 -18.71 -11.93 52.55
N ILE A 617 -18.05 -11.75 53.69
CA ILE A 617 -18.66 -11.88 55.01
C ILE A 617 -19.64 -10.72 55.22
N LYS A 618 -20.89 -11.02 55.54
CA LYS A 618 -21.92 -10.00 55.81
C LYS A 618 -22.03 -9.65 57.28
N ASN A 619 -21.98 -10.67 58.14
CA ASN A 619 -22.01 -10.52 59.59
C ASN A 619 -20.83 -11.25 60.21
N LEU A 620 -20.12 -10.55 61.09
CA LEU A 620 -18.92 -11.05 61.75
C LEU A 620 -19.08 -10.99 63.27
N THR A 621 -18.85 -12.13 63.94
CA THR A 621 -18.77 -12.20 65.40
C THR A 621 -17.35 -12.54 65.82
N ILE A 622 -16.76 -11.66 66.62
CA ILE A 622 -15.42 -11.82 67.18
C ILE A 622 -15.55 -12.17 68.68
N PRO A 623 -15.12 -13.37 69.11
CA PRO A 623 -15.23 -13.80 70.50
C PRO A 623 -14.28 -13.01 71.42
N SER A 624 -14.60 -12.98 72.71
CA SER A 624 -13.78 -12.31 73.73
C SER A 624 -12.38 -12.90 73.93
N SER A 625 -12.13 -14.13 73.49
CA SER A 625 -10.80 -14.77 73.56
C SER A 625 -9.79 -14.13 72.60
N ILE A 626 -10.27 -13.51 71.51
CA ILE A 626 -9.42 -12.82 70.53
C ILE A 626 -9.09 -11.44 71.06
N ILE A 627 -7.79 -11.26 71.31
CA ILE A 627 -7.22 -10.04 71.84
C ILE A 627 -6.45 -9.25 70.78
N ASN A 628 -6.05 -9.89 69.66
CA ASN A 628 -5.32 -9.25 68.57
C ASN A 628 -5.87 -9.67 67.19
N ILE A 629 -5.90 -8.75 66.22
CA ILE A 629 -6.32 -8.97 64.83
C ILE A 629 -5.29 -8.33 63.90
N GLY A 630 -4.83 -9.11 62.92
CA GLY A 630 -3.81 -8.72 61.95
C GLY A 630 -4.33 -7.80 60.85
N ASN A 631 -3.39 -7.16 60.16
CA ASN A 631 -3.65 -6.20 59.10
C ASN A 631 -4.34 -6.87 57.90
N ASN A 632 -5.34 -6.19 57.36
CA ASN A 632 -6.20 -6.53 56.24
C ASN A 632 -6.90 -7.88 56.45
N ALA A 633 -6.95 -8.38 57.69
CA ALA A 633 -7.54 -9.66 58.05
C ALA A 633 -8.95 -9.80 57.49
N PHE A 634 -9.71 -8.72 57.35
CA PHE A 634 -11.07 -8.74 56.80
C PHE A 634 -11.25 -7.96 55.49
N ALA A 635 -10.21 -7.40 54.88
CA ALA A 635 -10.29 -6.54 53.69
C ALA A 635 -10.83 -7.29 52.44
N TYR A 636 -11.47 -6.63 51.47
CA TYR A 636 -11.95 -7.25 50.23
C TYR A 636 -11.01 -6.98 49.04
N TYR A 637 -10.67 -8.00 48.27
CA TYR A 637 -9.73 -7.87 47.16
C TYR A 637 -10.41 -7.64 45.81
N ASN A 638 -10.22 -6.45 45.22
CA ASN A 638 -10.61 -6.12 43.85
C ASN A 638 -9.65 -5.07 43.29
N TYR A 639 -8.64 -5.51 42.53
CA TYR A 639 -7.50 -4.66 42.13
C TYR A 639 -6.85 -3.96 43.35
N GLY A 640 -6.75 -4.65 44.49
CA GLY A 640 -6.25 -4.11 45.77
C GLY A 640 -7.05 -4.61 46.98
N TYR A 641 -6.43 -4.70 48.18
CA TYR A 641 -7.13 -4.97 49.44
C TYR A 641 -7.76 -3.67 49.93
N GLN A 642 -9.05 -3.52 49.62
CA GLN A 642 -9.84 -2.40 50.10
C GLN A 642 -10.64 -2.81 51.33
N PRO A 643 -11.11 -1.87 52.14
CA PRO A 643 -12.05 -2.19 53.19
C PRO A 643 -13.26 -3.00 52.69
N ASN A 644 -13.66 -4.03 53.43
CA ASN A 644 -14.67 -4.98 52.99
C ASN A 644 -16.08 -4.41 53.13
N LEU A 645 -16.52 -3.79 52.02
CA LEU A 645 -17.81 -3.13 51.89
C LEU A 645 -19.01 -4.09 51.97
N TYR A 646 -18.78 -5.41 52.00
CA TYR A 646 -19.84 -6.40 52.21
C TYR A 646 -20.18 -6.60 53.69
N ILE A 647 -19.33 -6.14 54.62
CA ILE A 647 -19.59 -6.24 56.06
C ILE A 647 -20.63 -5.18 56.43
N GLU A 648 -21.84 -5.65 56.72
CA GLU A 648 -22.98 -4.81 57.05
C GLU A 648 -23.11 -4.60 58.56
N SER A 649 -22.66 -5.57 59.37
CA SER A 649 -22.64 -5.46 60.83
C SER A 649 -21.50 -6.26 61.48
N ILE A 650 -21.01 -5.74 62.62
CA ILE A 650 -19.93 -6.34 63.40
C ILE A 650 -20.41 -6.46 64.84
N THR A 651 -20.28 -7.65 65.42
CA THR A 651 -20.51 -7.90 66.84
C THR A 651 -19.19 -8.27 67.52
N ILE A 652 -18.73 -7.41 68.42
CA ILE A 652 -17.54 -7.64 69.24
C ILE A 652 -18.01 -8.00 70.64
N GLU A 653 -17.73 -9.22 71.08
CA GLU A 653 -18.00 -9.61 72.47
C GLU A 653 -16.93 -9.02 73.39
N GLY A 654 -17.33 -8.34 74.47
CA GLY A 654 -16.40 -7.66 75.40
C GLY A 654 -16.03 -6.23 74.99
N ASP A 655 -14.99 -5.65 75.61
CA ASP A 655 -14.56 -4.27 75.37
C ASP A 655 -13.98 -4.08 73.96
N SER A 656 -14.61 -3.27 73.12
CA SER A 656 -14.19 -3.03 71.73
C SER A 656 -12.93 -2.17 71.60
N THR A 657 -12.52 -1.48 72.66
CA THR A 657 -11.28 -0.68 72.70
C THR A 657 -10.02 -1.52 72.89
N ARG A 658 -10.18 -2.85 73.04
CA ARG A 658 -9.06 -3.79 73.14
C ARG A 658 -8.31 -4.00 71.82
N PHE A 659 -8.90 -3.60 70.70
CA PHE A 659 -8.26 -3.60 69.39
C PHE A 659 -7.65 -2.21 69.12
N ASN A 660 -6.58 -2.13 68.34
CA ASN A 660 -5.97 -0.85 67.97
C ASN A 660 -6.92 0.00 67.10
N ASP A 661 -6.84 1.32 67.18
CA ASP A 661 -7.78 2.24 66.51
C ASP A 661 -7.63 2.29 64.96
N ASP A 662 -6.89 1.36 64.34
CA ASP A 662 -6.65 1.32 62.89
C ASP A 662 -7.57 0.32 62.17
N TRP A 663 -8.86 0.63 62.21
CA TRP A 663 -9.94 -0.18 61.63
C TRP A 663 -9.84 -0.35 60.12
N ASN A 664 -9.19 0.59 59.44
CA ASN A 664 -8.85 0.49 58.02
C ASN A 664 -7.75 -0.55 57.81
N ALA A 665 -6.70 -0.50 58.64
CA ALA A 665 -5.60 -1.45 58.55
C ALA A 665 -6.04 -2.88 58.74
N ILE A 666 -7.15 -3.20 59.43
CA ILE A 666 -7.70 -4.58 59.53
C ILE A 666 -8.81 -4.90 58.49
N GLY A 667 -9.22 -3.92 57.67
CA GLY A 667 -10.09 -4.13 56.50
C GLY A 667 -11.57 -3.71 56.62
N PHE A 668 -11.94 -2.75 57.48
CA PHE A 668 -13.33 -2.26 57.62
C PHE A 668 -13.56 -0.88 56.95
N PRO A 669 -14.71 -0.63 56.27
CA PRO A 669 -14.91 0.58 55.47
C PRO A 669 -15.18 1.85 56.28
N LEU A 670 -14.69 3.00 55.78
CA LEU A 670 -14.99 4.34 56.34
C LEU A 670 -16.03 5.07 55.48
N PRO A 671 -17.13 5.61 56.08
CA PRO A 671 -17.19 6.19 57.43
C PRO A 671 -18.04 5.40 58.43
N LEU A 672 -17.39 4.77 59.42
CA LEU A 672 -18.08 4.17 60.57
C LEU A 672 -17.61 4.69 61.95
N ILE A 673 -16.52 5.48 62.08
CA ILE A 673 -16.09 6.13 63.36
C ILE A 673 -15.30 7.47 63.12
N SER A 674 -15.15 8.30 64.17
CA SER A 674 -14.98 9.78 64.15
C SER A 674 -13.56 10.41 64.27
N ASN A 675 -12.44 9.69 64.10
CA ASN A 675 -11.05 10.25 64.17
C ASN A 675 -10.15 9.69 63.03
N PHE A 676 -9.64 10.54 62.11
CA PHE A 676 -9.05 10.13 60.80
C PHE A 676 -7.53 10.42 60.63
N ASN A 677 -6.79 9.59 59.85
CA ASN A 677 -5.33 9.69 59.54
C ASN A 677 -4.98 9.53 58.02
N TYR A 678 -3.81 10.01 57.54
CA TYR A 678 -3.39 10.17 56.13
C TYR A 678 -3.13 8.87 55.33
N GLN A 679 -2.95 7.72 55.98
CA GLN A 679 -2.77 6.42 55.31
C GLN A 679 -4.00 6.01 54.50
N MET A 680 -5.18 6.52 54.84
CA MET A 680 -6.43 6.22 54.14
C MET A 680 -6.53 6.77 52.71
N CYS A 681 -5.48 7.45 52.25
CA CYS A 681 -5.40 8.09 50.95
C CYS A 681 -4.94 7.14 49.83
N PHE A 682 -4.32 6.04 50.18
CA PHE A 682 -3.73 5.10 49.24
C PHE A 682 -4.49 3.78 49.32
N ASP A 683 -5.07 3.35 48.21
CA ASP A 683 -5.49 1.96 48.04
C ASP A 683 -4.23 1.15 47.71
N PHE A 684 -3.57 0.68 48.77
CA PHE A 684 -2.26 0.05 48.76
C PHE A 684 -2.38 -1.43 49.12
N SER A 685 -1.87 -2.30 48.27
CA SER A 685 -1.86 -3.74 48.49
C SER A 685 -0.62 -4.42 47.92
N GLY A 686 0.06 -5.23 48.73
CA GLY A 686 1.10 -6.15 48.22
C GLY A 686 2.34 -5.44 47.68
N GLY A 687 2.76 -4.37 48.36
CA GLY A 687 3.78 -3.47 47.84
C GLY A 687 3.28 -2.58 46.71
N GLN A 688 2.10 -2.85 46.12
CA GLN A 688 1.53 -2.08 45.03
C GLN A 688 0.52 -1.02 45.49
N ILE A 689 0.64 0.24 45.05
CA ILE A 689 -0.49 1.19 45.16
C ILE A 689 -1.37 1.06 43.93
N ASN A 690 -2.62 0.61 44.08
CA ASN A 690 -3.53 0.37 42.95
C ASN A 690 -4.43 1.55 42.61
N ASN A 691 -4.71 2.41 43.58
CA ASN A 691 -5.48 3.63 43.36
C ASN A 691 -5.13 4.66 44.43
N TYR A 692 -5.25 5.92 44.07
CA TYR A 692 -5.11 7.02 45.01
C TYR A 692 -6.46 7.69 45.18
N ASN A 693 -6.89 7.79 46.44
CA ASN A 693 -8.16 8.42 46.77
C ASN A 693 -8.11 9.88 46.34
N ILE A 694 -8.96 10.25 45.37
CA ILE A 694 -8.96 11.59 44.77
C ILE A 694 -9.22 12.69 45.81
N SER A 695 -9.85 12.34 46.93
CA SER A 695 -10.17 13.23 48.06
C SER A 695 -8.95 13.59 48.92
N CYS A 696 -7.78 12.99 48.66
CA CYS A 696 -6.54 13.20 49.40
C CYS A 696 -5.57 14.21 48.74
N SER A 697 -4.46 14.50 49.44
CA SER A 697 -3.46 15.54 49.08
C SER A 697 -2.92 15.43 47.65
N LYS A 698 -2.52 16.56 47.05
CA LYS A 698 -1.91 16.62 45.69
C LYS A 698 -0.38 16.67 45.69
N ASP A 699 0.22 16.86 46.86
CA ASP A 699 1.64 16.65 47.12
C ASP A 699 1.76 15.31 47.82
N VAL A 700 2.14 14.30 47.04
CA VAL A 700 2.01 12.90 47.42
C VAL A 700 3.35 12.39 47.93
N LEU A 701 3.45 12.18 49.22
CA LEU A 701 4.55 11.39 49.79
C LEU A 701 4.11 9.92 49.78
N ILE A 702 4.65 9.14 48.86
CA ILE A 702 4.52 7.69 48.94
C ILE A 702 5.58 7.25 49.93
N PRO A 703 5.22 6.76 51.13
CA PRO A 703 6.22 6.44 52.14
C PRO A 703 7.05 5.22 51.70
N GLU A 704 8.30 5.12 52.19
CA GLU A 704 9.22 3.97 51.96
C GLU A 704 8.53 2.63 52.15
N SER A 705 7.59 2.66 53.07
CA SER A 705 6.64 1.64 53.35
C SER A 705 5.32 2.25 53.84
N ILE A 706 4.17 1.75 53.37
CA ILE A 706 2.88 1.94 54.05
C ILE A 706 2.70 0.72 54.95
N ASP A 707 2.42 0.96 56.23
CA ASP A 707 2.29 -0.09 57.25
C ASP A 707 3.50 -1.02 57.27
N GLU A 708 4.69 -0.42 57.19
CA GLU A 708 6.01 -1.08 57.23
C GLU A 708 6.31 -2.05 56.07
N ILE A 709 5.40 -2.19 55.09
CA ILE A 709 5.64 -2.91 53.82
C ILE A 709 6.30 -1.99 52.81
N PRO A 710 7.51 -2.33 52.36
CA PRO A 710 8.17 -1.55 51.33
C PRO A 710 7.26 -1.43 50.10
N VAL A 711 6.92 -0.20 49.71
CA VAL A 711 6.07 0.06 48.55
C VAL A 711 6.85 -0.30 47.28
N ALA A 712 6.62 -1.51 46.77
CA ALA A 712 7.32 -2.14 45.65
C ALA A 712 6.69 -1.94 44.27
N SER A 713 5.44 -1.48 44.13
CA SER A 713 4.89 -1.13 42.82
C SER A 713 3.77 -0.09 42.82
N ILE A 714 3.39 0.41 41.64
CA ILE A 714 2.22 1.27 41.42
C ILE A 714 1.39 0.65 40.28
N GLY A 715 0.09 0.47 40.49
CA GLY A 715 -0.84 -0.16 39.56
C GLY A 715 -1.31 0.75 38.42
N SER A 716 -1.93 0.14 37.41
CA SER A 716 -2.34 0.86 36.20
C SER A 716 -3.37 1.95 36.53
N SER A 717 -3.17 3.14 35.98
CA SER A 717 -4.00 4.33 36.24
C SER A 717 -4.18 4.74 37.71
N ALA A 718 -3.39 4.19 38.65
CA ALA A 718 -3.60 4.36 40.09
C ALA A 718 -3.69 5.84 40.52
N PHE A 719 -2.86 6.68 39.89
CA PHE A 719 -2.77 8.12 40.11
C PHE A 719 -3.12 8.92 38.86
N GLU A 720 -3.75 8.31 37.85
CA GLU A 720 -4.10 8.99 36.59
C GLU A 720 -5.05 10.17 36.81
N SER A 721 -4.70 11.31 36.22
CA SER A 721 -5.50 12.54 36.22
C SER A 721 -5.97 13.01 37.60
N LYS A 722 -5.22 12.69 38.67
CA LYS A 722 -5.58 13.06 40.06
C LYS A 722 -5.14 14.49 40.42
N GLY A 723 -4.39 15.18 39.56
CA GLY A 723 -3.91 16.56 39.74
C GLY A 723 -2.66 16.68 40.61
N ILE A 724 -1.81 15.65 40.62
CA ILE A 724 -0.62 15.56 41.48
C ILE A 724 0.46 16.51 41.00
N LYS A 725 1.05 17.28 41.92
CA LYS A 725 2.10 18.28 41.62
C LYS A 725 3.50 17.77 41.94
N SER A 726 3.60 16.95 42.97
CA SER A 726 4.84 16.35 43.42
C SER A 726 4.57 14.93 43.92
N VAL A 727 5.49 14.02 43.61
CA VAL A 727 5.47 12.66 44.13
C VAL A 727 6.88 12.28 44.55
N VAL A 728 7.03 11.75 45.76
CA VAL A 728 8.27 11.14 46.22
C VAL A 728 8.08 9.64 46.12
N LEU A 729 8.88 8.99 45.26
CA LEU A 729 8.88 7.54 45.12
C LEU A 729 9.81 6.91 46.17
N PRO A 730 9.39 5.82 46.81
CA PRO A 730 10.18 5.15 47.83
C PRO A 730 11.30 4.30 47.22
N SER A 731 12.44 4.17 47.91
CA SER A 731 13.59 3.37 47.48
C SER A 731 13.29 1.89 47.24
N SER A 732 12.20 1.39 47.82
CA SER A 732 11.71 0.03 47.69
C SER A 732 10.92 -0.27 46.42
N LEU A 733 10.59 0.74 45.62
CA LEU A 733 9.73 0.59 44.44
C LEU A 733 10.43 -0.19 43.33
N ALA A 734 9.83 -1.31 42.92
CA ALA A 734 10.24 -2.26 41.89
C ALA A 734 9.42 -2.18 40.58
N ASN A 735 8.18 -1.66 40.55
CA ASN A 735 7.37 -1.57 39.31
C ASN A 735 6.41 -0.36 39.27
N VAL A 736 6.21 0.28 38.12
CA VAL A 736 5.12 1.25 37.87
C VAL A 736 4.35 0.78 36.64
N SER A 737 3.02 0.64 36.71
CA SER A 737 2.20 0.07 35.63
C SER A 737 1.66 1.12 34.64
N ALA A 738 0.96 0.67 33.60
CA ALA A 738 0.51 1.52 32.50
C ALA A 738 -0.40 2.68 32.97
N TYR A 739 -0.18 3.88 32.43
CA TYR A 739 -0.90 5.12 32.78
C TYR A 739 -0.86 5.53 34.27
N ALA A 740 -0.07 4.86 35.13
CA ALA A 740 -0.10 5.02 36.58
C ALA A 740 -0.15 6.47 37.07
N PHE A 741 0.64 7.37 36.49
CA PHE A 741 0.70 8.80 36.81
C PHE A 741 0.38 9.71 35.61
N ALA A 742 -0.31 9.20 34.59
CA ALA A 742 -0.61 9.97 33.39
C ALA A 742 -1.49 11.20 33.68
N GLY A 743 -1.25 12.31 32.98
CA GLY A 743 -2.07 13.51 33.04
C GLY A 743 -2.00 14.31 34.35
N ASN A 744 -0.83 14.32 35.00
CA ASN A 744 -0.60 15.07 36.24
C ASN A 744 0.31 16.31 35.99
N GLN A 745 0.76 16.97 37.06
CA GLN A 745 1.59 18.19 37.03
C GLN A 745 2.97 17.94 37.68
N ILE A 746 3.48 16.71 37.64
CA ILE A 746 4.73 16.32 38.31
C ILE A 746 5.91 17.00 37.61
N THR A 747 6.72 17.75 38.37
CA THR A 747 7.86 18.52 37.82
C THR A 747 9.22 17.84 37.97
N ASN A 748 9.37 16.99 38.98
CA ASN A 748 10.59 16.25 39.25
C ASN A 748 10.21 14.87 39.78
N ILE A 749 10.97 13.85 39.40
CA ILE A 749 10.81 12.50 39.91
C ILE A 749 12.17 11.84 40.06
N THR A 750 12.38 11.16 41.17
CA THR A 750 13.57 10.32 41.38
C THR A 750 13.14 8.87 41.23
N ILE A 751 13.70 8.18 40.24
CA ILE A 751 13.43 6.75 40.05
C ILE A 751 14.32 5.98 41.03
N PRO A 752 13.74 5.19 41.94
CA PRO A 752 14.49 4.51 43.00
C PRO A 752 15.34 3.36 42.44
N VAL A 753 16.52 3.17 43.02
CA VAL A 753 17.45 2.09 42.64
C VAL A 753 16.84 0.76 43.08
N GLY A 754 16.48 -0.09 42.11
CA GLY A 754 15.69 -1.30 42.34
C GLY A 754 14.37 -1.34 41.56
N LEU A 755 13.96 -0.21 40.96
CA LEU A 755 12.85 -0.20 40.02
C LEU A 755 13.21 -1.05 38.80
N SER A 756 12.40 -2.06 38.51
CA SER A 756 12.58 -3.05 37.46
C SER A 756 11.59 -2.90 36.29
N TYR A 757 10.51 -2.14 36.44
CA TYR A 757 9.50 -1.98 35.38
C TYR A 757 8.79 -0.62 35.40
N ILE A 758 8.56 -0.02 34.24
CA ILE A 758 7.69 1.14 34.03
C ILE A 758 6.79 0.88 32.82
N GLY A 759 5.47 0.85 33.00
CA GLY A 759 4.48 0.45 32.00
C GLY A 759 4.10 1.54 31.00
N SER A 760 3.38 1.14 29.95
CA SER A 760 3.03 2.03 28.84
C SER A 760 2.36 3.32 29.32
N TYR A 761 2.85 4.46 28.85
CA TYR A 761 2.31 5.79 29.16
C TYR A 761 2.27 6.14 30.66
N ALA A 762 3.01 5.45 31.53
CA ALA A 762 2.96 5.62 32.98
C ALA A 762 3.09 7.07 33.46
N PHE A 763 3.93 7.90 32.85
CA PHE A 763 4.14 9.31 33.18
C PHE A 763 3.79 10.27 32.03
N LEU A 764 2.92 9.83 31.11
CA LEU A 764 2.47 10.63 29.97
C LEU A 764 1.91 12.00 30.40
N SER A 765 2.28 13.06 29.69
CA SER A 765 1.73 14.41 29.86
C SER A 765 1.87 14.95 31.29
N ASN A 766 3.11 14.99 31.77
CA ASN A 766 3.51 15.64 33.03
C ASN A 766 4.45 16.83 32.74
N LEU A 767 5.12 17.38 33.75
CA LEU A 767 6.04 18.52 33.63
C LEU A 767 7.49 18.16 34.05
N ILE A 768 7.87 16.89 33.94
CA ILE A 768 9.14 16.37 34.48
C ILE A 768 10.31 17.01 33.75
N GLN A 769 11.29 17.58 34.46
CA GLN A 769 12.42 18.33 33.86
C GLN A 769 13.74 17.55 33.77
N SER A 770 13.93 16.54 34.62
CA SER A 770 15.13 15.70 34.65
C SER A 770 14.75 14.29 35.06
N LEU A 771 15.41 13.29 34.46
CA LEU A 771 15.15 11.88 34.72
C LEU A 771 16.48 11.10 34.74
N ILE A 772 16.67 10.28 35.77
CA ILE A 772 17.77 9.32 35.85
C ILE A 772 17.13 7.94 35.89
N ILE A 773 17.48 7.07 34.93
CA ILE A 773 17.03 5.68 34.92
C ILE A 773 18.10 4.86 35.63
N PRO A 774 17.79 4.19 36.76
CA PRO A 774 18.78 3.47 37.54
C PRO A 774 19.20 2.16 36.86
N GLU A 775 20.45 1.73 37.09
CA GLU A 775 20.93 0.40 36.68
C GLU A 775 20.02 -0.70 37.23
N GLY A 776 19.77 -1.73 36.42
CA GLY A 776 18.87 -2.83 36.77
C GLY A 776 17.39 -2.60 36.49
N ILE A 777 17.01 -1.47 35.88
CA ILE A 777 15.67 -1.33 35.27
C ILE A 777 15.48 -2.45 34.24
N GLY A 778 14.46 -3.28 34.43
CA GLY A 778 14.16 -4.40 33.52
C GLY A 778 13.51 -3.90 32.24
N TYR A 779 12.33 -3.28 32.33
CA TYR A 779 11.58 -2.80 31.16
C TYR A 779 11.00 -1.41 31.37
N VAL A 780 10.99 -0.61 30.30
CA VAL A 780 10.26 0.66 30.21
C VAL A 780 9.47 0.65 28.91
N ASP A 781 8.16 0.61 29.04
CA ASP A 781 7.20 0.36 27.95
C ASP A 781 6.86 1.63 27.15
N GLU A 782 6.03 1.43 26.10
CA GLU A 782 5.70 2.45 25.11
C GLU A 782 5.21 3.76 25.74
N GLY A 783 5.82 4.87 25.35
CA GLY A 783 5.34 6.21 25.71
C GLY A 783 5.44 6.57 27.19
N ALA A 784 6.14 5.79 28.01
CA ALA A 784 6.20 5.97 29.47
C ALA A 784 6.50 7.41 29.92
N PHE A 785 7.35 8.16 29.22
CA PHE A 785 7.73 9.54 29.55
C PHE A 785 7.39 10.55 28.44
N LYS A 786 6.44 10.22 27.56
CA LYS A 786 6.00 11.10 26.48
C LYS A 786 5.38 12.40 27.00
N ASN A 787 5.54 13.50 26.25
CA ASN A 787 4.98 14.83 26.56
C ASN A 787 5.41 15.34 27.96
N ASN A 788 6.70 15.49 28.18
CA ASN A 788 7.27 16.05 29.42
C ASN A 788 8.24 17.20 29.08
N LEU A 789 9.01 17.67 30.06
CA LEU A 789 9.99 18.76 29.90
C LEU A 789 11.43 18.29 30.12
N ILE A 790 11.71 17.00 29.91
CA ILE A 790 12.97 16.35 30.32
C ILE A 790 14.13 16.89 29.48
N LYS A 791 15.16 17.45 30.13
CA LYS A 791 16.34 18.05 29.46
C LYS A 791 17.52 17.11 29.30
N THR A 792 17.66 16.16 30.22
CA THR A 792 18.72 15.15 30.25
C THR A 792 18.15 13.83 30.75
N VAL A 793 18.62 12.73 30.16
CA VAL A 793 18.34 11.36 30.61
C VAL A 793 19.62 10.54 30.57
N THR A 794 19.84 9.71 31.58
CA THR A 794 20.91 8.72 31.63
C THR A 794 20.29 7.34 31.49
N ILE A 795 20.70 6.58 30.46
CA ILE A 795 20.28 5.20 30.24
C ILE A 795 21.40 4.28 30.75
N PRO A 796 21.10 3.33 31.67
CA PRO A 796 22.11 2.49 32.29
C PRO A 796 22.66 1.41 31.34
N GLU A 797 23.91 0.98 31.57
CA GLU A 797 24.51 -0.14 30.84
C GLU A 797 23.71 -1.44 31.04
N GLY A 798 23.60 -2.26 29.99
CA GLY A 798 22.82 -3.51 29.99
C GLY A 798 21.38 -3.40 29.47
N VAL A 799 20.86 -2.20 29.21
CA VAL A 799 19.55 -2.02 28.53
C VAL A 799 19.70 -2.39 27.05
N SER A 800 19.01 -3.46 26.62
CA SER A 800 19.10 -3.97 25.25
C SER A 800 18.18 -3.28 24.25
N SER A 801 17.09 -2.65 24.70
CA SER A 801 16.08 -2.06 23.80
C SER A 801 15.33 -0.89 24.44
N LEU A 802 14.93 0.09 23.62
CA LEU A 802 14.01 1.17 24.03
C LEU A 802 12.65 1.02 23.35
N ALA A 803 11.57 1.19 24.11
CA ALA A 803 10.21 1.08 23.59
C ALA A 803 9.81 2.26 22.68
N ASN A 804 8.73 2.07 21.91
CA ASN A 804 8.16 3.10 21.05
C ASN A 804 7.78 4.35 21.87
N ARG A 805 7.94 5.55 21.31
CA ARG A 805 7.48 6.84 21.88
C ARG A 805 7.97 7.20 23.29
N ILE A 806 8.89 6.43 23.88
CA ILE A 806 9.27 6.49 25.31
C ILE A 806 9.62 7.92 25.79
N PHE A 807 10.35 8.71 25.00
CA PHE A 807 10.72 10.11 25.28
C PHE A 807 10.21 11.11 24.23
N GLU A 808 9.14 10.77 23.49
CA GLU A 808 8.55 11.67 22.49
C GLU A 808 8.09 13.01 23.12
N ASN A 809 8.31 14.14 22.44
CA ASN A 809 7.93 15.49 22.87
C ASN A 809 8.50 15.86 24.25
N ASN A 810 9.83 15.98 24.32
CA ASN A 810 10.58 16.39 25.51
C ASN A 810 11.58 17.52 25.15
N LEU A 811 12.51 17.85 26.04
CA LEU A 811 13.52 18.89 25.85
C LEU A 811 14.96 18.34 25.86
N LEU A 812 15.15 17.05 25.52
CA LEU A 812 16.43 16.37 25.66
C LEU A 812 17.49 17.02 24.78
N THR A 813 18.62 17.41 25.33
CA THR A 813 19.73 18.04 24.58
C THR A 813 20.86 17.08 24.21
N SER A 814 20.96 15.96 24.92
CA SER A 814 21.89 14.85 24.69
C SER A 814 21.34 13.56 25.28
N VAL A 815 21.73 12.42 24.73
CA VAL A 815 21.45 11.09 25.28
C VAL A 815 22.70 10.22 25.18
N SER A 816 23.01 9.47 26.24
CA SER A 816 24.03 8.42 26.23
C SER A 816 23.32 7.07 26.11
N LEU A 817 23.65 6.30 25.07
CA LEU A 817 23.07 4.98 24.80
C LEU A 817 24.09 3.88 25.12
N PRO A 818 23.70 2.79 25.80
CA PRO A 818 24.58 1.65 26.10
C PRO A 818 25.11 0.95 24.84
N GLU A 819 26.37 0.49 24.83
CA GLU A 819 26.95 -0.16 23.65
C GLU A 819 26.26 -1.49 23.28
N GLY A 820 25.74 -2.22 24.28
CA GLY A 820 25.06 -3.49 24.08
C GLY A 820 23.63 -3.41 23.51
N MET A 821 23.09 -2.21 23.34
CA MET A 821 21.71 -1.99 22.90
C MET A 821 21.52 -2.39 21.43
N SER A 822 20.47 -3.17 21.15
CA SER A 822 20.18 -3.73 19.83
C SER A 822 18.94 -3.14 19.17
N GLN A 823 18.08 -2.40 19.89
CA GLN A 823 16.84 -1.83 19.34
C GLN A 823 16.47 -0.46 19.91
N ILE A 824 15.95 0.43 19.05
CA ILE A 824 15.36 1.72 19.41
C ILE A 824 13.98 1.81 18.76
N GLY A 825 12.94 1.97 19.57
CA GLY A 825 11.55 2.01 19.13
C GLY A 825 11.20 3.21 18.22
N SER A 826 10.11 3.07 17.48
CA SER A 826 9.56 4.14 16.64
C SER A 826 9.20 5.34 17.50
N TYR A 827 9.49 6.56 17.03
CA TYR A 827 9.28 7.83 17.74
C TYR A 827 9.98 7.95 19.11
N ALA A 828 10.89 7.03 19.50
CA ALA A 828 11.44 6.97 20.86
C ALA A 828 12.01 8.30 21.37
N PHE A 829 12.66 9.09 20.51
CA PHE A 829 13.24 10.40 20.81
C PHE A 829 12.69 11.52 19.91
N ALA A 830 11.52 11.33 19.29
CA ALA A 830 10.95 12.34 18.40
C ALA A 830 10.62 13.66 19.14
N ASN A 831 10.77 14.80 18.46
CA ASN A 831 10.48 16.15 18.95
C ASN A 831 11.25 16.49 20.25
N ASN A 832 12.57 16.49 20.15
CA ASN A 832 13.49 16.83 21.25
C ASN A 832 14.52 17.88 20.78
N GLN A 833 15.59 18.10 21.54
CA GLN A 833 16.64 19.09 21.25
C GLN A 833 18.03 18.43 21.13
N ILE A 834 18.10 17.14 20.80
CA ILE A 834 19.33 16.35 20.90
C ILE A 834 20.32 16.83 19.84
N LYS A 835 21.53 17.20 20.26
CA LYS A 835 22.58 17.71 19.37
C LYS A 835 23.65 16.69 19.00
N ASN A 836 24.05 15.84 19.95
CA ASN A 836 25.07 14.81 19.75
C ASN A 836 24.49 13.44 20.07
N LEU A 837 24.73 12.47 19.18
CA LEU A 837 24.25 11.09 19.31
C LEU A 837 25.31 10.11 18.81
N VAL A 838 25.66 9.16 19.67
CA VAL A 838 26.43 7.97 19.30
C VAL A 838 25.48 6.79 19.39
N LEU A 839 25.31 6.07 18.28
CA LEU A 839 24.46 4.88 18.27
C LEU A 839 25.24 3.66 18.79
N PRO A 840 24.57 2.72 19.47
CA PRO A 840 25.15 1.45 19.91
C PRO A 840 25.70 0.64 18.73
N SER A 841 26.79 -0.11 18.97
CA SER A 841 27.45 -0.91 17.92
C SER A 841 26.63 -2.13 17.46
N ASN A 842 25.73 -2.64 18.31
CA ASN A 842 24.88 -3.81 18.02
C ASN A 842 23.53 -3.46 17.36
N LEU A 843 23.27 -2.18 17.08
CA LEU A 843 21.98 -1.74 16.52
C LEU A 843 21.86 -2.13 15.03
N SER A 844 20.94 -3.04 14.71
CA SER A 844 20.70 -3.49 13.33
C SER A 844 19.88 -2.51 12.49
N SER A 845 19.06 -1.67 13.13
CA SER A 845 18.20 -0.71 12.44
C SER A 845 17.78 0.47 13.30
N VAL A 846 17.40 1.58 12.65
CA VAL A 846 16.76 2.74 13.30
C VAL A 846 15.31 2.84 12.83
N ASN A 847 14.38 2.66 13.76
CA ASN A 847 12.94 2.61 13.45
C ASN A 847 12.34 3.97 13.05
N SER A 848 11.13 3.92 12.50
CA SER A 848 10.47 5.08 11.91
C SER A 848 10.32 6.21 12.94
N TYR A 849 10.65 7.44 12.53
CA TYR A 849 10.60 8.65 13.36
C TYR A 849 11.43 8.63 14.65
N ALA A 850 12.32 7.64 14.88
CA ALA A 850 13.01 7.46 16.16
C ALA A 850 13.70 8.74 16.67
N PHE A 851 14.31 9.54 15.80
CA PHE A 851 14.98 10.81 16.09
C PHE A 851 14.42 11.99 15.29
N TYR A 852 13.15 11.91 14.88
CA TYR A 852 12.46 12.97 14.14
C TYR A 852 12.47 14.31 14.92
N ASN A 853 12.70 15.44 14.23
CA ASN A 853 12.63 16.79 14.78
C ASN A 853 13.50 16.99 16.04
N ASN A 854 14.81 16.99 15.82
CA ASN A 854 15.85 17.19 16.83
C ASN A 854 16.88 18.23 16.36
N GLN A 855 18.04 18.33 17.01
CA GLN A 855 19.12 19.27 16.67
C GLN A 855 20.43 18.57 16.29
N LEU A 856 20.36 17.32 15.82
CA LEU A 856 21.54 16.48 15.62
C LEU A 856 22.48 17.10 14.59
N GLU A 857 23.73 17.35 14.94
CA GLU A 857 24.73 17.91 14.00
C GLU A 857 25.57 16.82 13.30
N SER A 858 25.67 15.65 13.92
CA SER A 858 26.32 14.45 13.38
C SER A 858 25.74 13.19 14.01
N VAL A 859 25.81 12.07 13.30
CA VAL A 859 25.43 10.75 13.81
C VAL A 859 26.48 9.74 13.36
N THR A 860 26.96 8.91 14.29
CA THR A 860 27.81 7.75 13.97
C THR A 860 26.92 6.52 13.86
N LEU A 861 26.84 5.94 12.66
CA LEU A 861 26.09 4.70 12.40
C LEU A 861 27.01 3.48 12.59
N PRO A 862 26.51 2.36 13.14
CA PRO A 862 27.31 1.16 13.37
C PRO A 862 27.45 0.31 12.09
N GLU A 863 28.64 -0.28 11.87
CA GLU A 863 28.99 -1.08 10.68
C GLU A 863 28.16 -2.36 10.47
N GLY A 864 27.33 -2.78 11.42
CA GLY A 864 26.41 -3.91 11.29
C GLY A 864 24.96 -3.53 10.94
N MET A 865 24.66 -2.24 10.80
CA MET A 865 23.30 -1.77 10.54
C MET A 865 22.85 -2.07 9.12
N SER A 866 21.66 -2.63 8.97
CA SER A 866 21.07 -2.98 7.68
C SER A 866 19.99 -2.01 7.22
N GLN A 867 19.28 -1.32 8.12
CA GLN A 867 18.09 -0.52 7.75
C GLN A 867 17.94 0.80 8.52
N ILE A 868 17.55 1.85 7.81
CA ILE A 868 17.09 3.12 8.39
C ILE A 868 15.67 3.37 7.89
N TYR A 869 14.68 3.36 8.78
CA TYR A 869 13.28 3.46 8.43
C TYR A 869 12.80 4.91 8.22
N SER A 870 11.57 5.06 7.74
CA SER A 870 11.00 6.35 7.30
C SER A 870 11.04 7.42 8.40
N TYR A 871 11.41 8.64 8.01
CA TYR A 871 11.54 9.81 8.90
C TYR A 871 12.51 9.66 10.10
N ALA A 872 13.32 8.59 10.17
CA ALA A 872 14.15 8.28 11.34
C ALA A 872 15.01 9.44 11.84
N PHE A 873 15.61 10.23 10.94
CA PHE A 873 16.47 11.38 11.24
C PHE A 873 15.98 12.69 10.59
N ALA A 874 14.71 12.75 10.19
CA ALA A 874 14.14 13.93 9.54
C ALA A 874 14.11 15.16 10.48
N ASN A 875 14.18 16.37 9.92
CA ASN A 875 14.16 17.65 10.62
C ASN A 875 15.26 17.75 11.69
N ASN A 876 16.52 17.69 11.27
CA ASN A 876 17.70 17.78 12.13
C ASN A 876 18.73 18.76 11.54
N GLN A 877 19.96 18.77 12.05
CA GLN A 877 21.05 19.66 11.60
C GLN A 877 22.28 18.88 11.10
N ILE A 878 22.09 17.63 10.65
CA ILE A 878 23.20 16.69 10.43
C ILE A 878 24.04 17.20 9.27
N LYS A 879 25.34 17.41 9.48
CA LYS A 879 26.29 17.89 8.45
C LYS A 879 27.09 16.76 7.82
N THR A 880 27.47 15.78 8.64
CA THR A 880 28.31 14.65 8.24
C THR A 880 27.71 13.36 8.77
N ILE A 881 27.65 12.35 7.91
CA ILE A 881 27.20 11.01 8.26
C ILE A 881 28.02 9.99 7.47
N ASN A 882 28.48 8.95 8.16
CA ASN A 882 29.15 7.81 7.56
C ASN A 882 28.15 6.66 7.52
N PHE A 883 27.79 6.21 6.33
CA PHE A 883 26.90 5.07 6.16
C PHE A 883 27.69 3.76 6.24
N PRO A 884 27.18 2.76 6.98
CA PRO A 884 27.87 1.50 7.15
C PRO A 884 27.80 0.67 5.88
N SER A 885 28.82 -0.16 5.67
CA SER A 885 28.94 -1.00 4.47
C SER A 885 27.81 -2.04 4.32
N THR A 886 27.16 -2.42 5.42
CA THR A 886 26.05 -3.39 5.47
C THR A 886 24.67 -2.79 5.21
N LEU A 887 24.56 -1.47 5.03
CA LEU A 887 23.27 -0.80 4.88
C LEU A 887 22.58 -1.22 3.57
N THR A 888 21.38 -1.78 3.67
CA THR A 888 20.59 -2.23 2.52
C THR A 888 19.40 -1.33 2.20
N GLY A 889 18.96 -0.45 3.10
CA GLY A 889 17.81 0.43 2.83
C GLY A 889 17.73 1.71 3.65
N ILE A 890 17.23 2.77 3.01
CA ILE A 890 16.89 4.07 3.57
C ILE A 890 15.43 4.39 3.21
N GLY A 891 14.59 4.52 4.24
CA GLY A 891 13.16 4.75 4.14
C GLY A 891 12.78 6.17 3.71
N GLN A 892 11.49 6.34 3.40
CA GLN A 892 10.92 7.60 2.92
C GLN A 892 11.20 8.73 3.91
N TYR A 893 11.64 9.90 3.40
CA TYR A 893 11.97 11.08 4.21
C TYR A 893 13.03 10.87 5.31
N ALA A 894 13.78 9.77 5.34
CA ALA A 894 14.64 9.40 6.49
C ALA A 894 15.60 10.51 6.96
N PHE A 895 16.17 11.30 6.03
CA PHE A 895 17.08 12.42 6.30
C PHE A 895 16.56 13.76 5.77
N THR A 896 15.25 13.91 5.55
CA THR A 896 14.70 15.17 5.03
C THR A 896 14.99 16.35 5.97
N ASN A 897 15.17 17.55 5.41
CA ASN A 897 15.42 18.79 6.16
C ASN A 897 16.60 18.67 7.14
N ASN A 898 17.79 18.42 6.59
CA ASN A 898 19.06 18.33 7.32
C ASN A 898 20.11 19.25 6.67
N GLN A 899 21.39 19.09 7.01
CA GLN A 899 22.50 19.90 6.47
C GLN A 899 23.61 19.04 5.84
N ILE A 900 23.30 17.83 5.39
CA ILE A 900 24.30 16.82 5.04
C ILE A 900 25.09 17.29 3.83
N ILE A 901 26.42 17.28 3.90
CA ILE A 901 27.30 17.80 2.84
C ILE A 901 27.75 16.70 1.87
N THR A 902 27.99 15.49 2.37
CA THR A 902 28.43 14.34 1.55
C THR A 902 27.78 13.07 2.04
N ALA A 903 27.39 12.19 1.10
CA ALA A 903 26.88 10.86 1.40
C ALA A 903 27.55 9.83 0.47
N SER A 904 28.08 8.76 1.06
CA SER A 904 28.60 7.60 0.34
C SER A 904 27.78 6.39 0.76
N LEU A 905 26.99 5.83 -0.17
CA LEU A 905 26.06 4.75 0.11
C LEU A 905 26.61 3.40 -0.40
N PRO A 906 26.33 2.27 0.26
CA PRO A 906 26.68 0.95 -0.27
C PRO A 906 25.99 0.68 -1.62
N SER A 907 26.64 -0.09 -2.49
CA SER A 907 26.17 -0.38 -3.86
C SER A 907 24.79 -1.03 -3.96
N TYR A 908 24.37 -1.77 -2.93
CA TYR A 908 23.10 -2.49 -2.85
C TYR A 908 22.02 -1.73 -2.05
N CYS A 909 22.34 -0.55 -1.53
CA CYS A 909 21.41 0.20 -0.69
C CYS A 909 20.24 0.74 -1.52
N TYR A 910 19.01 0.49 -1.11
CA TYR A 910 17.81 1.07 -1.71
C TYR A 910 17.44 2.39 -1.02
N VAL A 911 17.13 3.44 -1.80
CA VAL A 911 16.82 4.78 -1.26
C VAL A 911 15.41 5.19 -1.71
N GLN A 912 14.50 5.37 -0.76
CA GLN A 912 13.10 5.73 -1.02
C GLN A 912 12.87 7.22 -1.27
N SER A 913 11.64 7.58 -1.66
CA SER A 913 11.26 8.96 -1.99
C SER A 913 11.56 9.94 -0.86
N TYR A 914 11.99 11.15 -1.23
CA TYR A 914 12.34 12.25 -0.31
C TYR A 914 13.43 11.94 0.74
N ALA A 915 14.14 10.80 0.66
CA ALA A 915 15.07 10.37 1.71
C ALA A 915 16.11 11.44 2.09
N PHE A 916 16.68 12.16 1.12
CA PHE A 916 17.65 13.25 1.34
C PHE A 916 17.13 14.63 0.90
N TYR A 917 15.81 14.81 0.85
CA TYR A 917 15.20 16.10 0.48
C TYR A 917 15.66 17.25 1.39
N ASN A 918 15.96 18.41 0.82
CA ASN A 918 16.32 19.63 1.55
C ASN A 918 17.54 19.43 2.48
N ASN A 919 18.71 19.25 1.86
CA ASN A 919 20.02 19.06 2.50
C ASN A 919 21.09 19.95 1.82
N ASN A 920 22.38 19.75 2.13
CA ASN A 920 23.49 20.52 1.54
C ASN A 920 24.44 19.64 0.71
N LEU A 921 23.96 18.52 0.13
CA LEU A 921 24.83 17.53 -0.49
C LEU A 921 25.58 18.16 -1.66
N LYS A 922 26.92 18.14 -1.64
CA LYS A 922 27.78 18.64 -2.73
C LYS A 922 28.26 17.53 -3.67
N SER A 923 28.44 16.33 -3.12
CA SER A 923 28.81 15.12 -3.85
C SER A 923 28.05 13.92 -3.29
N LEU A 924 27.65 13.01 -4.17
CA LEU A 924 26.90 11.81 -3.85
C LEU A 924 27.41 10.64 -4.70
N THR A 925 27.69 9.51 -4.07
CA THR A 925 27.89 8.23 -4.78
C THR A 925 26.62 7.43 -4.70
N LEU A 926 25.97 7.21 -5.85
CA LEU A 926 24.74 6.44 -5.94
C LEU A 926 25.02 4.92 -5.83
N PRO A 927 24.13 4.15 -5.20
CA PRO A 927 24.20 2.69 -5.20
C PRO A 927 24.15 2.12 -6.64
N SER A 928 25.08 1.24 -6.99
CA SER A 928 25.28 0.77 -8.37
C SER A 928 24.16 -0.13 -8.92
N ASN A 929 23.36 -0.74 -8.05
CA ASN A 929 22.37 -1.77 -8.42
C ASN A 929 20.91 -1.28 -8.38
N GLN A 930 20.70 0.04 -8.34
CA GLN A 930 19.34 0.59 -8.41
C GLN A 930 18.84 0.60 -9.85
N SER A 931 17.61 0.11 -10.06
CA SER A 931 16.88 0.24 -11.33
C SER A 931 16.15 1.59 -11.43
N SER A 932 15.87 2.26 -10.31
CA SER A 932 15.23 3.58 -10.35
C SER A 932 15.70 4.50 -9.22
N ILE A 933 15.62 5.81 -9.48
CA ILE A 933 15.80 6.85 -8.46
C ILE A 933 14.43 7.39 -8.07
N SER A 934 14.10 7.31 -6.79
CA SER A 934 12.78 7.68 -6.25
C SER A 934 12.48 9.18 -6.30
N GLU A 935 11.19 9.50 -6.21
CA GLU A 935 10.66 10.86 -6.27
C GLU A 935 11.30 11.77 -5.21
N TYR A 936 11.75 12.97 -5.62
CA TYR A 936 12.40 13.95 -4.73
C TYR A 936 13.57 13.44 -3.87
N ALA A 937 14.12 12.25 -4.14
CA ALA A 937 15.06 11.57 -3.24
C ALA A 937 16.28 12.43 -2.88
N TYR A 938 16.79 13.23 -3.83
CA TYR A 938 17.96 14.10 -3.67
C TYR A 938 17.66 15.57 -4.03
N ALA A 939 16.39 15.99 -3.98
CA ALA A 939 15.99 17.35 -4.33
C ALA A 939 16.35 18.37 -3.23
N ASN A 940 16.47 19.65 -3.61
CA ASN A 940 16.87 20.76 -2.74
C ASN A 940 18.21 20.48 -2.05
N ASN A 941 19.27 20.34 -2.83
CA ASN A 941 20.62 20.06 -2.37
C ASN A 941 21.65 20.99 -3.07
N GLN A 942 22.95 20.69 -2.97
CA GLN A 942 24.02 21.50 -3.57
C GLN A 942 24.89 20.68 -4.55
N LEU A 943 24.37 19.60 -5.13
CA LEU A 943 25.19 18.62 -5.86
C LEU A 943 25.80 19.29 -7.09
N GLU A 944 27.12 19.19 -7.26
CA GLU A 944 27.82 19.77 -8.42
C GLU A 944 27.98 18.76 -9.58
N SER A 945 28.03 17.47 -9.24
CA SER A 945 28.12 16.36 -10.18
C SER A 945 27.44 15.12 -9.60
N VAL A 946 26.89 14.27 -10.46
CA VAL A 946 26.38 12.95 -10.08
C VAL A 946 26.80 11.92 -11.12
N ILE A 947 27.26 10.75 -10.68
CA ILE A 947 27.53 9.60 -11.54
C ILE A 947 26.33 8.68 -11.46
N LEU A 948 25.60 8.53 -12.56
CA LEU A 948 24.46 7.63 -12.63
C LEU A 948 24.92 6.18 -12.83
N PRO A 949 24.30 5.19 -12.15
CA PRO A 949 24.66 3.79 -12.29
C PRO A 949 24.20 3.21 -13.64
N SER A 950 24.99 2.28 -14.20
CA SER A 950 24.76 1.66 -15.50
C SER A 950 23.67 0.58 -15.53
N GLY A 951 22.81 0.51 -14.51
CA GLY A 951 21.66 -0.40 -14.44
C GLY A 951 20.35 0.32 -14.19
N LEU A 952 20.36 1.65 -14.17
CA LEU A 952 19.16 2.45 -13.99
C LEU A 952 18.27 2.33 -15.23
N THR A 953 16.96 2.30 -15.02
CA THR A 953 15.92 2.41 -16.04
C THR A 953 15.12 3.70 -15.87
N ASN A 954 14.85 4.15 -14.64
CA ASN A 954 13.97 5.30 -14.39
C ASN A 954 14.53 6.36 -13.42
N ILE A 955 14.27 7.64 -13.69
CA ILE A 955 14.51 8.77 -12.75
C ILE A 955 13.17 9.47 -12.51
N ASN A 956 12.62 9.32 -11.30
CA ASN A 956 11.28 9.80 -10.98
C ASN A 956 11.20 11.33 -10.79
N ASN A 957 9.98 11.84 -10.65
CA ASN A 957 9.68 13.28 -10.61
C ASN A 957 10.58 14.01 -9.59
N SER A 958 11.14 15.13 -10.04
CA SER A 958 11.97 16.02 -9.20
C SER A 958 13.14 15.36 -8.45
N ALA A 959 13.62 14.16 -8.81
CA ALA A 959 14.63 13.41 -8.07
C ALA A 959 15.89 14.22 -7.68
N PHE A 960 16.36 15.11 -8.56
CA PHE A 960 17.53 15.98 -8.42
C PHE A 960 17.19 17.48 -8.54
N ARG A 961 15.93 17.87 -8.36
CA ARG A 961 15.48 19.26 -8.47
C ARG A 961 16.23 20.18 -7.50
N ASN A 962 16.46 21.44 -7.88
CA ASN A 962 17.10 22.49 -7.08
C ASN A 962 18.47 22.03 -6.53
N ASN A 963 19.42 21.77 -7.43
CA ASN A 963 20.81 21.40 -7.14
C ASN A 963 21.77 22.31 -7.95
N ASN A 964 23.08 22.04 -7.93
CA ASN A 964 24.10 22.82 -8.66
C ASN A 964 24.78 22.01 -9.77
N LEU A 965 24.09 21.01 -10.35
CA LEU A 965 24.73 20.08 -11.27
C LEU A 965 25.19 20.82 -12.53
N LYS A 966 26.48 20.72 -12.87
CA LYS A 966 27.08 21.38 -14.04
C LYS A 966 27.21 20.45 -15.22
N GLU A 967 27.40 19.17 -14.95
CA GLU A 967 27.46 18.14 -15.97
C GLU A 967 26.78 16.86 -15.48
N ILE A 968 26.27 16.09 -16.43
CA ILE A 968 25.74 14.75 -16.18
C ILE A 968 26.11 13.82 -17.32
N VAL A 969 26.44 12.58 -16.96
CA VAL A 969 26.66 11.50 -17.89
C VAL A 969 25.51 10.51 -17.75
N ILE A 970 24.81 10.33 -18.85
CA ILE A 970 23.65 9.48 -19.01
C ILE A 970 24.13 8.13 -19.59
N PRO A 971 24.04 7.01 -18.86
CA PRO A 971 24.60 5.72 -19.27
C PRO A 971 23.76 5.02 -20.35
N GLU A 972 24.43 4.15 -21.13
CA GLU A 972 23.86 3.41 -22.27
C GLU A 972 22.72 2.46 -21.88
N SER A 973 22.74 1.92 -20.66
CA SER A 973 21.74 0.97 -20.13
C SER A 973 20.33 1.54 -20.01
N MET A 974 20.21 2.87 -19.93
CA MET A 974 18.91 3.52 -19.88
C MET A 974 18.29 3.66 -21.31
N ALA A 975 18.84 3.07 -22.37
CA ALA A 975 18.36 3.32 -23.73
C ALA A 975 17.14 2.48 -24.18
N TYR A 976 16.72 1.43 -23.45
CA TYR A 976 15.69 0.47 -23.93
C TYR A 976 14.31 0.54 -23.24
N GLU A 977 14.18 1.02 -21.99
CA GLU A 977 12.91 1.08 -21.22
C GLU A 977 12.87 2.30 -20.25
N TRP A 978 13.17 3.52 -20.73
CA TRP A 978 13.43 4.67 -19.84
C TRP A 978 12.26 5.66 -19.70
N SER A 979 11.89 6.04 -18.45
CA SER A 979 11.32 7.37 -18.13
C SER A 979 12.17 8.31 -17.21
N ILE A 980 12.65 9.47 -17.72
CA ILE A 980 13.02 10.63 -16.87
C ILE A 980 11.70 11.36 -16.68
N SER A 981 11.17 11.35 -15.47
CA SER A 981 9.92 12.04 -15.20
C SER A 981 10.11 13.55 -15.10
N ASP A 982 9.01 14.28 -15.03
CA ASP A 982 9.04 15.74 -15.14
C ASP A 982 9.78 16.38 -13.97
N TYR A 983 10.46 17.48 -14.29
CA TYR A 983 11.22 18.30 -13.34
C TYR A 983 12.35 17.57 -12.62
N ALA A 984 12.72 16.35 -13.05
CA ALA A 984 13.75 15.51 -12.41
C ALA A 984 15.03 16.29 -12.09
N PHE A 985 15.46 17.19 -12.98
CA PHE A 985 16.63 18.03 -12.82
C PHE A 985 16.34 19.53 -12.83
N LEU A 986 15.09 19.94 -12.56
CA LEU A 986 14.69 21.35 -12.58
C LEU A 986 15.58 22.22 -11.67
N ASN A 987 15.94 23.43 -12.11
CA ASN A 987 16.78 24.39 -11.38
C ASN A 987 18.17 23.84 -11.01
N ASN A 988 18.90 23.30 -12.01
CA ASN A 988 20.31 22.97 -11.95
C ASN A 988 21.16 23.96 -12.80
N GLN A 989 22.48 23.78 -12.85
CA GLN A 989 23.43 24.70 -13.50
C GLN A 989 24.17 24.04 -14.68
N PHE A 990 23.47 23.21 -15.47
CA PHE A 990 24.14 22.43 -16.51
C PHE A 990 24.83 23.33 -17.52
N THR A 991 26.05 22.95 -17.89
CA THR A 991 26.87 23.50 -18.98
C THR A 991 27.29 22.42 -19.98
N LYS A 992 27.06 21.14 -19.64
CA LYS A 992 27.37 19.99 -20.48
C LYS A 992 26.47 18.80 -20.11
N ILE A 993 25.98 18.07 -21.11
CA ILE A 993 25.25 16.80 -20.93
C ILE A 993 25.88 15.78 -21.87
N THR A 994 26.26 14.62 -21.35
CA THR A 994 26.88 13.53 -22.13
C THR A 994 25.98 12.31 -22.10
N ILE A 995 25.66 11.75 -23.26
CA ILE A 995 24.85 10.55 -23.40
C ILE A 995 25.75 9.43 -23.95
N LEU A 996 25.81 8.31 -23.25
CA LEU A 996 26.65 7.15 -23.59
C LEU A 996 25.91 6.08 -24.41
N GLY A 997 24.63 6.28 -24.73
CA GLY A 997 23.82 5.40 -25.59
C GLY A 997 23.22 6.12 -26.79
N ASP A 998 22.13 5.56 -27.33
CA ASP A 998 21.42 6.14 -28.47
C ASP A 998 20.90 7.56 -28.13
N GLN A 999 21.51 8.56 -28.77
CA GLN A 999 21.20 9.98 -28.58
C GLN A 999 19.84 10.35 -29.20
N TYR A 1000 19.30 9.49 -30.06
CA TYR A 1000 18.09 9.72 -30.86
C TYR A 1000 16.78 9.43 -30.08
N ARG A 1001 16.85 8.91 -28.84
CA ARG A 1001 15.67 8.51 -28.05
C ARG A 1001 15.19 9.52 -26.98
N PHE A 1002 15.79 10.71 -26.92
CA PHE A 1002 15.41 11.71 -25.92
C PHE A 1002 14.23 12.55 -26.40
N ASN A 1003 13.04 12.22 -25.89
CA ASN A 1003 11.75 12.88 -26.13
C ASN A 1003 11.80 14.43 -26.10
N LEU A 1004 11.02 15.07 -26.98
CA LEU A 1004 10.59 16.47 -26.99
C LEU A 1004 9.95 16.89 -25.65
N LYS A 1005 10.77 17.10 -24.62
CA LYS A 1005 10.43 17.78 -23.36
C LYS A 1005 11.68 18.04 -22.50
N TRP A 1006 12.85 18.24 -23.14
CA TRP A 1006 14.16 18.42 -22.51
C TRP A 1006 14.16 19.52 -21.43
N GLY A 1007 13.53 20.66 -21.74
CA GLY A 1007 13.31 21.75 -20.78
C GLY A 1007 12.42 21.37 -19.59
N GLN A 1008 11.38 20.56 -19.80
CA GLN A 1008 10.50 20.07 -18.73
C GLN A 1008 11.24 19.12 -17.77
N LYS A 1009 12.25 18.38 -18.26
CA LYS A 1009 13.12 17.56 -17.41
C LYS A 1009 14.09 18.39 -16.57
N GLY A 1010 14.23 19.68 -16.86
CA GLY A 1010 15.09 20.61 -16.15
C GLY A 1010 16.47 20.81 -16.77
N PHE A 1011 16.67 20.35 -18.01
CA PHE A 1011 17.90 20.59 -18.76
C PHE A 1011 17.81 21.90 -19.58
N PRO A 1012 18.90 22.67 -19.71
CA PRO A 1012 18.94 23.82 -20.60
C PRO A 1012 18.79 23.41 -22.06
N THR A 1013 17.96 24.12 -22.81
CA THR A 1013 17.67 23.82 -24.22
C THR A 1013 18.90 24.01 -25.11
N GLU A 1014 19.81 24.93 -24.78
CA GLU A 1014 21.06 25.16 -25.51
C GLU A 1014 22.06 23.98 -25.40
N LEU A 1015 21.90 23.12 -24.39
CA LEU A 1015 22.69 21.90 -24.20
C LEU A 1015 21.98 20.66 -24.71
N MET A 1016 20.78 20.83 -25.29
CA MET A 1016 20.06 19.74 -25.90
C MET A 1016 20.96 19.12 -26.96
N PRO A 1017 21.15 17.79 -26.94
CA PRO A 1017 21.65 17.06 -28.09
C PRO A 1017 20.53 17.11 -29.13
N ILE A 1018 20.39 18.25 -29.82
CA ILE A 1018 19.45 18.35 -30.93
C ILE A 1018 19.99 17.42 -32.02
N PRO A 1019 19.21 16.47 -32.54
CA PRO A 1019 19.54 15.81 -33.78
C PRO A 1019 19.76 16.92 -34.80
N TYR A 1020 20.98 17.02 -35.33
CA TYR A 1020 21.36 18.11 -36.23
C TYR A 1020 20.42 18.27 -37.44
N TYR A 1021 19.60 17.25 -37.70
CA TYR A 1021 18.66 17.10 -38.79
C TYR A 1021 17.31 17.80 -38.58
N ASP A 1022 16.78 17.86 -37.35
CA ASP A 1022 15.49 18.51 -37.07
C ASP A 1022 15.60 20.04 -37.08
N CYS A 1023 16.83 20.56 -37.05
CA CYS A 1023 17.08 21.99 -37.23
C CYS A 1023 16.89 22.46 -38.67
N PHE A 1024 16.89 21.54 -39.63
CA PHE A 1024 16.76 21.84 -41.04
C PHE A 1024 15.40 21.37 -41.52
N ASP A 1025 14.60 22.31 -42.00
CA ASP A 1025 13.52 21.97 -42.89
C ASP A 1025 14.16 21.48 -44.20
N PHE A 1026 14.21 20.15 -44.36
CA PHE A 1026 14.98 19.46 -45.39
C PHE A 1026 14.09 18.54 -46.22
N GLU A 1027 14.02 18.82 -47.51
CA GLU A 1027 13.17 18.12 -48.48
C GLU A 1027 13.96 17.96 -49.78
N ASP A 1028 13.94 16.76 -50.38
CA ASP A 1028 14.54 16.44 -51.68
C ASP A 1028 16.00 16.86 -51.90
N GLY A 1029 16.80 16.89 -50.84
CA GLY A 1029 18.20 17.31 -50.92
C GLY A 1029 18.42 18.82 -50.76
N TYR A 1030 17.39 19.60 -50.45
CA TYR A 1030 17.45 21.03 -50.21
C TYR A 1030 17.11 21.38 -48.77
N ILE A 1031 17.85 22.32 -48.19
CA ILE A 1031 17.49 22.95 -46.90
C ILE A 1031 16.67 24.19 -47.23
N ASN A 1032 15.40 24.18 -46.84
CA ASN A 1032 14.42 25.23 -47.14
C ASN A 1032 14.14 26.16 -45.96
N GLY A 1033 14.52 25.75 -44.75
CA GLY A 1033 14.33 26.53 -43.53
C GLY A 1033 15.25 26.06 -42.41
N TYR A 1034 15.38 26.91 -41.39
CA TYR A 1034 16.18 26.63 -40.21
C TYR A 1034 15.44 27.10 -38.95
N ASP A 1035 15.36 26.24 -37.94
CA ASP A 1035 14.67 26.56 -36.68
C ASP A 1035 15.49 27.58 -35.86
N GLU A 1036 14.92 28.74 -35.54
CA GLU A 1036 15.56 29.81 -34.78
C GLU A 1036 15.99 29.39 -33.35
N SER A 1037 15.39 28.32 -32.82
CA SER A 1037 15.73 27.73 -31.52
C SER A 1037 17.00 26.87 -31.56
N CYS A 1038 17.50 26.53 -32.76
CA CYS A 1038 18.71 25.77 -32.98
C CYS A 1038 20.01 26.60 -32.88
N ARG A 1039 21.15 25.95 -33.09
CA ARG A 1039 22.49 26.55 -32.86
C ARG A 1039 22.75 27.73 -33.80
N ARG A 1040 23.42 28.77 -33.31
CA ARG A 1040 23.81 29.94 -34.13
C ARG A 1040 25.10 29.77 -34.93
N ASN A 1041 25.87 28.71 -34.67
CA ASN A 1041 26.98 28.28 -35.51
C ASN A 1041 26.53 27.06 -36.32
N VAL A 1042 26.43 27.21 -37.63
CA VAL A 1042 25.80 26.25 -38.54
C VAL A 1042 26.86 25.62 -39.43
N THR A 1043 26.86 24.29 -39.57
CA THR A 1043 27.73 23.51 -40.46
C THR A 1043 26.89 22.58 -41.34
N ILE A 1044 26.46 23.06 -42.50
CA ILE A 1044 25.49 22.32 -43.33
C ILE A 1044 25.98 20.87 -43.56
N PRO A 1045 25.17 19.87 -43.22
CA PRO A 1045 25.60 18.48 -43.31
C PRO A 1045 25.60 18.02 -44.77
N GLU A 1046 26.47 17.06 -45.11
CA GLU A 1046 26.50 16.49 -46.46
C GLU A 1046 25.31 15.54 -46.73
N MET A 1047 24.71 15.01 -45.67
CA MET A 1047 23.56 14.09 -45.69
C MET A 1047 22.59 14.43 -44.55
N ILE A 1048 21.29 14.40 -44.81
CA ILE A 1048 20.21 14.48 -43.80
C ILE A 1048 19.24 13.32 -44.06
N ASN A 1049 18.86 12.57 -43.03
CA ASN A 1049 17.95 11.41 -43.13
C ASN A 1049 18.31 10.38 -44.24
N GLY A 1050 19.62 10.21 -44.50
CA GLY A 1050 20.11 9.30 -45.54
C GLY A 1050 20.08 9.85 -46.98
N VAL A 1051 19.62 11.09 -47.18
CA VAL A 1051 19.58 11.80 -48.46
C VAL A 1051 20.68 12.86 -48.52
N LYS A 1052 21.32 13.03 -49.69
CA LYS A 1052 22.42 13.97 -49.89
C LYS A 1052 21.92 15.41 -49.97
N VAL A 1053 22.52 16.31 -49.20
CA VAL A 1053 22.20 17.75 -49.26
C VAL A 1053 22.94 18.37 -50.44
N ILE A 1054 22.19 18.78 -51.45
CA ILE A 1054 22.69 19.32 -52.72
C ILE A 1054 22.36 20.80 -52.94
N GLY A 1055 21.49 21.40 -52.13
CA GLY A 1055 21.11 22.80 -52.27
C GLY A 1055 20.59 23.46 -51.01
N ILE A 1056 20.51 24.80 -51.05
CA ILE A 1056 19.93 25.65 -50.01
C ILE A 1056 18.87 26.51 -50.70
N GLY A 1057 17.64 26.46 -50.20
CA GLY A 1057 16.50 27.19 -50.73
C GLY A 1057 16.59 28.70 -50.52
N ASP A 1058 15.65 29.42 -51.12
CA ASP A 1058 15.51 30.85 -50.91
C ASP A 1058 15.12 31.13 -49.45
N TYR A 1059 15.68 32.16 -48.83
CA TYR A 1059 15.43 32.54 -47.42
C TYR A 1059 15.71 31.48 -46.34
N ALA A 1060 16.30 30.33 -46.69
CA ALA A 1060 16.41 29.18 -45.78
C ALA A 1060 17.05 29.46 -44.41
N PHE A 1061 17.89 30.48 -44.31
CA PHE A 1061 18.50 30.95 -43.08
C PHE A 1061 18.30 32.46 -42.85
N TYR A 1062 17.28 33.08 -43.43
CA TYR A 1062 17.07 34.53 -43.35
C TYR A 1062 16.73 34.96 -41.92
N GLY A 1063 17.49 35.88 -41.32
CA GLY A 1063 17.15 36.44 -40.00
C GLY A 1063 17.46 35.56 -38.79
N GLU A 1064 18.08 34.40 -38.99
CA GLU A 1064 18.28 33.36 -37.98
C GLU A 1064 19.39 33.63 -36.94
N ASN A 1065 19.88 34.88 -36.87
CA ASN A 1065 20.95 35.30 -35.95
C ASN A 1065 22.24 34.47 -36.04
N ILE A 1066 22.54 33.88 -37.20
CA ILE A 1066 23.70 33.01 -37.43
C ILE A 1066 24.99 33.82 -37.27
N THR A 1067 25.91 33.30 -36.45
CA THR A 1067 27.20 33.94 -36.17
C THR A 1067 28.37 33.25 -36.86
N ASP A 1068 28.19 32.01 -37.34
CA ASP A 1068 29.18 31.32 -38.16
C ASP A 1068 28.49 30.28 -39.06
N ILE A 1069 29.02 30.11 -40.28
CA ILE A 1069 28.49 29.19 -41.28
C ILE A 1069 29.63 28.43 -41.98
N ASP A 1070 29.41 27.13 -42.19
CA ASP A 1070 30.20 26.28 -43.08
C ASP A 1070 29.28 25.58 -44.09
N ILE A 1071 29.64 25.66 -45.37
CA ILE A 1071 28.81 25.20 -46.50
C ILE A 1071 29.63 24.18 -47.30
N PRO A 1072 29.27 22.88 -47.30
CA PRO A 1072 30.08 21.82 -47.89
C PRO A 1072 30.05 21.86 -49.42
N ALA A 1073 30.96 21.12 -50.04
CA ALA A 1073 31.06 20.98 -51.49
C ALA A 1073 29.92 20.14 -52.10
N THR A 1074 29.07 19.51 -51.28
CA THR A 1074 27.87 18.84 -51.79
C THR A 1074 26.81 19.84 -52.26
N ILE A 1075 26.84 21.07 -51.74
CA ILE A 1075 25.94 22.16 -52.15
C ILE A 1075 26.34 22.69 -53.52
N THR A 1076 25.46 22.47 -54.50
CA THR A 1076 25.60 22.94 -55.89
C THR A 1076 24.67 24.12 -56.20
N TYR A 1077 23.75 24.44 -55.30
CA TYR A 1077 22.81 25.56 -55.45
C TYR A 1077 22.60 26.31 -54.13
N ILE A 1078 22.55 27.65 -54.18
CA ILE A 1078 22.20 28.50 -53.04
C ILE A 1078 21.19 29.54 -53.53
N GLY A 1079 20.03 29.55 -52.90
CA GLY A 1079 18.90 30.42 -53.22
C GLY A 1079 19.13 31.90 -52.90
N SER A 1080 18.24 32.74 -53.42
CA SER A 1080 18.21 34.17 -53.15
C SER A 1080 17.95 34.45 -51.67
N GLN A 1081 18.67 35.43 -51.12
CA GLN A 1081 18.55 35.86 -49.72
C GLN A 1081 18.78 34.77 -48.66
N ALA A 1082 19.27 33.59 -49.04
CA ALA A 1082 19.35 32.42 -48.16
C ALA A 1082 19.98 32.71 -46.80
N PHE A 1083 20.94 33.63 -46.71
CA PHE A 1083 21.63 33.97 -45.46
C PHE A 1083 21.48 35.44 -45.05
N ASN A 1084 20.60 36.22 -45.66
CA ASN A 1084 20.50 37.65 -45.34
C ASN A 1084 19.99 37.89 -43.90
N ASP A 1085 20.22 39.11 -43.37
CA ASP A 1085 19.84 39.52 -42.00
C ASP A 1085 20.42 38.67 -40.85
N ASN A 1086 21.64 38.15 -41.04
CA ASN A 1086 22.37 37.39 -40.03
C ASN A 1086 23.50 38.19 -39.35
N LYS A 1087 24.29 37.52 -38.51
CA LYS A 1087 25.37 38.10 -37.70
C LYS A 1087 26.75 37.54 -38.07
N LEU A 1088 26.95 37.15 -39.33
CA LEU A 1088 28.22 36.61 -39.79
C LEU A 1088 29.36 37.65 -39.72
N PRO A 1089 30.60 37.23 -39.40
CA PRO A 1089 31.76 38.11 -39.46
C PRO A 1089 32.12 38.44 -40.91
N ASP A 1090 32.77 39.59 -41.14
CA ASP A 1090 33.08 40.12 -42.49
C ASP A 1090 33.79 39.13 -43.41
N SER A 1091 34.66 38.29 -42.85
CA SER A 1091 35.40 37.29 -43.60
C SER A 1091 34.52 36.19 -44.20
N LYS A 1092 33.28 36.05 -43.73
CA LYS A 1092 32.29 35.03 -44.16
C LYS A 1092 30.95 35.64 -44.59
N ALA A 1093 30.78 36.96 -44.46
CA ALA A 1093 29.52 37.64 -44.74
C ALA A 1093 29.10 37.58 -46.21
N PHE A 1094 30.05 37.49 -47.15
CA PHE A 1094 29.77 37.35 -48.58
C PHE A 1094 29.59 35.87 -48.96
N ILE A 1095 28.37 35.49 -49.30
CA ILE A 1095 28.04 34.13 -49.75
C ILE A 1095 28.05 34.10 -51.27
N TYR A 1096 29.01 33.36 -51.82
CA TYR A 1096 29.21 33.18 -53.26
C TYR A 1096 28.40 32.01 -53.80
N GLY A 1097 28.02 32.09 -55.08
CA GLY A 1097 27.34 31.00 -55.79
C GLY A 1097 28.19 29.74 -55.90
N ARG A 1098 27.59 28.66 -56.41
CA ARG A 1098 28.23 27.35 -56.58
C ARG A 1098 28.27 26.96 -58.05
N ASN A 1099 29.34 26.26 -58.44
CA ASN A 1099 29.44 25.60 -59.75
C ASN A 1099 28.72 24.23 -59.70
N PRO A 1100 28.41 23.61 -60.86
CA PRO A 1100 27.76 22.29 -60.90
C PRO A 1100 28.54 21.16 -60.21
N ASP A 1101 29.85 21.32 -60.01
CA ASP A 1101 30.71 20.39 -59.27
C ASP A 1101 30.80 20.68 -57.77
N GLY A 1102 30.05 21.68 -57.27
CA GLY A 1102 30.02 22.10 -55.87
C GLY A 1102 31.14 23.05 -55.45
N SER A 1103 32.08 23.39 -56.35
CA SER A 1103 33.13 24.37 -56.07
C SER A 1103 32.57 25.80 -55.98
N VAL A 1104 33.21 26.64 -55.16
CA VAL A 1104 32.79 28.04 -54.94
C VAL A 1104 33.01 28.89 -56.20
N ASN A 1105 31.95 29.48 -56.74
CA ASN A 1105 32.03 30.41 -57.86
C ASN A 1105 32.21 31.85 -57.36
N LYS A 1106 33.46 32.26 -57.15
CA LYS A 1106 33.82 33.60 -56.65
C LYS A 1106 33.48 34.76 -57.60
N LYS A 1107 32.92 34.50 -58.78
CA LYS A 1107 32.46 35.54 -59.70
C LYS A 1107 31.01 35.95 -59.47
N VAL A 1108 30.24 35.14 -58.73
CA VAL A 1108 28.80 35.34 -58.50
C VAL A 1108 28.54 35.49 -57.01
N LEU A 1109 27.92 36.59 -56.60
CA LEU A 1109 27.48 36.82 -55.24
C LEU A 1109 25.97 36.57 -55.12
N VAL A 1110 25.56 35.72 -54.17
CA VAL A 1110 24.15 35.27 -54.04
C VAL A 1110 23.45 35.79 -52.79
N SER A 1111 24.19 36.03 -51.70
CA SER A 1111 23.63 36.50 -50.43
C SER A 1111 24.70 37.20 -49.58
N TYR A 1112 24.28 38.15 -48.75
CA TYR A 1112 25.11 38.84 -47.76
C TYR A 1112 24.50 38.66 -46.37
N GLY A 1113 25.11 37.80 -45.56
CA GLY A 1113 24.64 37.45 -44.22
C GLY A 1113 25.37 38.12 -43.07
N GLY A 1114 26.17 39.15 -43.37
CA GLY A 1114 26.86 39.93 -42.35
C GLY A 1114 25.94 40.88 -41.60
N ILE A 1115 26.42 41.34 -40.44
CA ILE A 1115 25.73 42.38 -39.65
C ILE A 1115 25.45 43.62 -40.53
N LYS A 1116 24.27 44.23 -40.36
CA LYS A 1116 23.85 45.45 -41.08
C LYS A 1116 24.88 46.57 -40.90
N ARG A 1117 25.27 47.18 -42.02
CA ARG A 1117 26.30 48.23 -42.09
C ARG A 1117 25.87 49.33 -43.03
N THR A 1118 26.32 50.55 -42.73
CA THR A 1118 26.08 51.73 -43.58
C THR A 1118 26.92 51.74 -44.86
N ASN A 1119 28.04 51.01 -44.89
CA ASN A 1119 28.90 50.85 -46.06
C ASN A 1119 29.39 49.40 -46.15
N VAL A 1120 29.19 48.74 -47.29
CA VAL A 1120 29.74 47.42 -47.61
C VAL A 1120 30.49 47.52 -48.94
N ILE A 1121 31.74 47.07 -48.95
CA ILE A 1121 32.61 47.08 -50.14
C ILE A 1121 32.57 45.69 -50.75
N VAL A 1122 32.02 45.56 -51.96
CA VAL A 1122 31.99 44.28 -52.68
C VAL A 1122 33.41 43.87 -53.07
N PRO A 1123 33.83 42.62 -52.83
CA PRO A 1123 35.16 42.13 -53.20
C PRO A 1123 35.46 42.25 -54.71
N GLU A 1124 36.72 42.53 -55.06
CA GLU A 1124 37.16 42.58 -56.46
C GLU A 1124 37.02 41.22 -57.16
N GLY A 1125 36.58 41.23 -58.43
CA GLY A 1125 36.43 40.03 -59.25
C GLY A 1125 35.01 39.44 -59.32
N ILE A 1126 34.03 40.05 -58.64
CA ILE A 1126 32.61 39.74 -58.82
C ILE A 1126 32.13 40.27 -60.17
N GLU A 1127 31.64 39.38 -61.02
CA GLU A 1127 31.09 39.68 -62.35
C GLU A 1127 29.55 39.74 -62.30
N THR A 1128 28.91 39.12 -61.31
CA THR A 1128 27.44 39.07 -61.17
C THR A 1128 27.02 39.13 -59.72
N ILE A 1129 26.02 39.97 -59.42
CA ILE A 1129 25.34 40.05 -58.12
C ILE A 1129 23.89 39.64 -58.36
N ASN A 1130 23.45 38.56 -57.73
CA ASN A 1130 22.08 38.07 -57.89
C ASN A 1130 21.06 39.01 -57.27
N GLU A 1131 19.83 38.90 -57.76
CA GLU A 1131 18.70 39.66 -57.23
C GLU A 1131 18.57 39.44 -55.73
N TYR A 1132 18.39 40.54 -54.99
CA TYR A 1132 18.27 40.58 -53.52
C TYR A 1132 19.49 40.10 -52.71
N ALA A 1133 20.69 39.96 -53.31
CA ALA A 1133 21.87 39.54 -52.57
C ALA A 1133 22.21 40.41 -51.33
N PHE A 1134 21.74 41.67 -51.27
CA PHE A 1134 21.91 42.58 -50.13
C PHE A 1134 20.58 43.00 -49.48
N ALA A 1135 19.46 42.34 -49.79
CA ALA A 1135 18.16 42.65 -49.19
C ALA A 1135 18.20 42.46 -47.65
N GLY A 1136 17.48 43.30 -46.92
CA GLY A 1136 17.52 43.32 -45.45
C GLY A 1136 18.66 44.16 -44.84
N MET A 1137 19.64 44.59 -45.64
CA MET A 1137 20.50 45.73 -45.30
C MET A 1137 19.65 47.00 -45.39
N GLY A 1138 19.41 47.63 -44.23
CA GLY A 1138 18.46 48.74 -44.08
C GLY A 1138 18.67 49.93 -45.01
#